data_AF-A0AAP4CVS8-F1
#
_entry.id   AF-A0AAP4CVS8-F1
#
_cell.length_a   1.000
_cell.length_b   1.000
_cell.length_c   1.000
_cell.angle_alpha   90.00
_cell.angle_beta   90.00
_cell.angle_gamma   90.00
#
_symmetry.space_group_name_H-M   'P 1'
#
loop_
_entity.id
_entity.type
_entity.pdbx_description
1 polymer ?
#
loop_
_entity_poly.entity_id
_entity_poly.type
_entity_poly.pdbx_seq_one_letter_code
_entity_poly.pdbx_strand_id
1 'polypeptide(L)'
;MGIISISPLFLLFADSKPGLRILCSNTSTVCEALARRYEQREETSVDVVRVPTSEALARLISTRAHSEFDVWVGGPAEAHVQAENLGLLRLAPDVDTSGLPDAFHSRSWFGIYGGILSFCQSRTVTHSPEGLRRWQDLSSTSLPLIVPSPLTSGTAATFLNVQKERFGSPSQAIQFLRQVDAHTLTYVNSGTDPAHLVAIGRSPASITFDNYCRLEAHHGADVMVTYPLDGTGFEIGAASLPRRTRESEDAQKFLQWVVSDEGQALGAEVADQSPVSTRLPEHISRRLETLGISIFGDDPSAASLQRATLIKRWTKDVYLPSSTQDAPAPIGAPRANHHVSDTESLPLADELSWSDLVPTAIRTLKISTLAGLGATILGIAIALPLYLRSRRTFIWILPALLPALIPPAVIAQALIWMGAPPYSQATIVVALAINASPFAVLMLSFILSSFNHGEVQTAVTFGSPERNIFKKLLAPRIRAALIPAFALTTFMAASDVSATSTNASAEPYLPVLALNALNSGLDSSVPTHIALIYVGVASATTFIVLRSLTLTRYTARQTTYPTPLKEYLPTLSASVIPFALIFVIMSAGIIIVMLVGASNWFIHTASAELLGQTVRESLLILGIVPLSAAIGFLIARHRWAFPHAINALFLTALLSAPIAGGILIHLVFQHPISIGDHTILPRLLGGGSIAGGMLTVVLTNLLLALPASYFLMSFSLLSVRQAMRTAEELGASTTRTTLTVVIPALAGRLIGVFAALSGLLMCMSAPSAFVVPVGSAFPAVALLPLGIHGDHWSVLALGTLAASSALVMISLGIAFITSTTRHSGYVRKGL
;
A
#
# COMPACT_ATOMS: atom_id res chain seq x y z
N MET A 1 42.52 -3.39 15.11
CA MET A 1 41.92 -4.32 14.14
C MET A 1 41.01 -5.26 14.89
N GLY A 2 39.71 -5.15 14.67
CA GLY A 2 38.69 -6.04 15.22
C GLY A 2 37.58 -6.08 14.20
N ILE A 3 37.66 -7.06 13.30
CA ILE A 3 36.67 -7.30 12.25
C ILE A 3 35.40 -7.73 12.98
N ILE A 4 34.45 -6.80 13.13
CA ILE A 4 33.09 -7.12 13.56
C ILE A 4 32.50 -7.98 12.44
N SER A 5 32.38 -9.27 12.72
CA SER A 5 31.84 -10.29 11.84
C SER A 5 30.42 -9.92 11.41
N ILE A 6 30.25 -9.65 10.11
CA ILE A 6 28.96 -9.38 9.42
C ILE A 6 28.15 -10.70 9.24
N SER A 7 28.48 -11.75 10.00
CA SER A 7 28.04 -13.13 9.73
C SER A 7 26.55 -13.49 9.98
N PRO A 8 25.69 -12.73 10.69
CA PRO A 8 24.26 -13.11 10.76
C PRO A 8 23.47 -12.69 9.51
N LEU A 9 23.93 -11.66 8.79
CA LEU A 9 23.18 -11.12 7.64
C LEU A 9 23.24 -12.09 6.44
N PHE A 10 24.40 -12.73 6.21
CA PHE A 10 24.59 -13.65 5.08
C PHE A 10 23.81 -14.97 5.21
N LEU A 11 23.54 -15.44 6.44
CA LEU A 11 22.75 -16.65 6.66
C LEU A 11 21.24 -16.43 6.44
N LEU A 12 20.77 -15.18 6.48
CA LEU A 12 19.40 -14.80 6.08
C LEU A 12 19.20 -14.77 4.55
N PHE A 13 20.28 -14.88 3.77
CA PHE A 13 20.26 -14.83 2.29
C PHE A 13 20.62 -16.18 1.64
N ALA A 14 20.62 -17.27 2.40
CA ALA A 14 20.77 -18.62 1.85
C ALA A 14 19.46 -19.07 1.19
N ASP A 15 19.17 -18.56 -0.01
CA ASP A 15 18.07 -19.09 -0.83
C ASP A 15 18.52 -20.40 -1.49
N SER A 16 17.87 -21.51 -1.12
CA SER A 16 17.70 -22.62 -2.04
C SER A 16 16.87 -22.09 -3.21
N LYS A 17 17.48 -21.88 -4.38
CA LYS A 17 16.72 -21.49 -5.57
C LYS A 17 15.65 -22.55 -5.83
N PRO A 18 14.36 -22.17 -5.92
CA PRO A 18 13.30 -23.12 -6.27
C PRO A 18 13.55 -23.68 -7.67
N GLY A 19 13.15 -24.93 -7.89
CA GLY A 19 13.33 -25.60 -9.19
C GLY A 19 12.41 -25.01 -10.28
N LEU A 20 11.27 -24.47 -9.89
CA LEU A 20 10.32 -23.79 -10.79
C LEU A 20 9.76 -22.53 -10.14
N ARG A 21 9.63 -21.45 -10.92
CA ARG A 21 8.94 -20.22 -10.49
C ARG A 21 7.75 -19.87 -11.37
N ILE A 22 6.58 -19.80 -10.77
CA ILE A 22 5.30 -19.63 -11.47
C ILE A 22 4.74 -18.23 -11.20
N LEU A 23 4.45 -17.49 -12.26
CA LEU A 23 3.56 -16.33 -12.22
C LEU A 23 2.12 -16.84 -12.36
N CYS A 24 1.28 -16.65 -11.35
CA CYS A 24 -0.09 -17.17 -11.37
C CYS A 24 -1.13 -16.03 -11.37
N SER A 25 -2.10 -16.06 -12.28
CA SER A 25 -3.21 -15.10 -12.34
C SER A 25 -4.58 -15.74 -12.10
N ASN A 26 -4.61 -16.80 -11.30
CA ASN A 26 -5.81 -17.45 -10.80
C ASN A 26 -6.03 -17.14 -9.30
N THR A 27 -7.02 -17.77 -8.67
CA THR A 27 -7.21 -17.75 -7.21
C THR A 27 -6.00 -18.37 -6.50
N SER A 28 -5.68 -17.90 -5.29
CA SER A 28 -4.58 -18.47 -4.48
C SER A 28 -4.75 -19.97 -4.28
N THR A 29 -5.98 -20.42 -4.01
CA THR A 29 -6.32 -21.84 -3.83
C THR A 29 -5.91 -22.69 -5.04
N VAL A 30 -6.21 -22.25 -6.27
CA VAL A 30 -5.80 -22.98 -7.49
C VAL A 30 -4.29 -22.91 -7.68
N CYS A 31 -3.70 -21.73 -7.53
CA CYS A 31 -2.25 -21.57 -7.70
C CYS A 31 -1.45 -22.48 -6.76
N GLU A 32 -1.84 -22.55 -5.48
CA GLU A 32 -1.23 -23.43 -4.49
C GLU A 32 -1.54 -24.91 -4.75
N ALA A 33 -2.75 -25.25 -5.19
CA ALA A 33 -3.11 -26.62 -5.52
C ALA A 33 -2.29 -27.16 -6.70
N LEU A 34 -2.13 -26.35 -7.75
CA LEU A 34 -1.30 -26.68 -8.91
C LEU A 34 0.16 -26.89 -8.48
N ALA A 35 0.72 -25.97 -7.68
CA ALA A 35 2.08 -26.09 -7.18
C ALA A 35 2.26 -27.35 -6.33
N ARG A 36 1.45 -27.54 -5.28
CA ARG A 36 1.54 -28.70 -4.39
C ARG A 36 1.41 -30.03 -5.14
N ARG A 37 0.49 -30.10 -6.11
CA ARG A 37 0.30 -31.33 -6.90
C ARG A 37 1.52 -31.61 -7.77
N TYR A 38 2.11 -30.58 -8.38
CA TYR A 38 3.30 -30.74 -9.20
C TYR A 38 4.53 -31.11 -8.36
N GLU A 39 4.73 -30.48 -7.20
CA GLU A 39 5.81 -30.83 -6.25
C GLU A 39 5.75 -32.30 -5.83
N GLN A 40 4.54 -32.82 -5.55
CA GLN A 40 4.32 -34.22 -5.19
C GLN A 40 4.61 -35.18 -6.36
N ARG A 41 4.40 -34.73 -7.59
CA ARG A 41 4.54 -35.55 -8.80
C ARG A 41 5.98 -35.65 -9.27
N GLU A 42 6.70 -34.53 -9.28
CA GLU A 42 8.00 -34.41 -9.96
C GLU A 42 9.16 -34.17 -8.98
N GLU A 43 8.91 -34.09 -7.66
CA GLU A 43 9.90 -33.79 -6.60
C GLU A 43 10.64 -32.44 -6.82
N THR A 44 10.09 -31.55 -7.65
CA THR A 44 10.62 -30.21 -7.95
C THR A 44 9.96 -29.17 -7.05
N SER A 45 10.73 -28.35 -6.34
CA SER A 45 10.19 -27.24 -5.54
C SER A 45 9.62 -26.11 -6.40
N VAL A 46 8.44 -25.60 -6.03
CA VAL A 46 7.71 -24.59 -6.79
C VAL A 46 7.52 -23.31 -5.97
N ASP A 47 8.02 -22.18 -6.47
CA ASP A 47 7.71 -20.85 -5.93
C ASP A 47 6.59 -20.19 -6.77
N VAL A 48 5.52 -19.77 -6.11
CA VAL A 48 4.35 -19.18 -6.78
C VAL A 48 4.22 -17.71 -6.40
N VAL A 49 4.15 -16.86 -7.42
CA VAL A 49 3.81 -15.45 -7.27
C VAL A 49 2.46 -15.20 -7.91
N ARG A 50 1.43 -14.99 -7.07
CA ARG A 50 0.07 -14.70 -7.54
C ARG A 50 -0.14 -13.21 -7.77
N VAL A 51 -0.52 -12.81 -8.98
CA VAL A 51 -0.91 -11.43 -9.33
C VAL A 51 -2.13 -11.42 -10.25
N PRO A 52 -2.97 -10.37 -10.23
CA PRO A 52 -4.01 -10.15 -11.24
C PRO A 52 -3.47 -10.14 -12.69
N THR A 53 -4.29 -10.49 -13.67
CA THR A 53 -3.84 -10.73 -15.06
C THR A 53 -3.24 -9.51 -15.75
N SER A 54 -3.83 -8.31 -15.61
CA SER A 54 -3.22 -7.10 -16.21
C SER A 54 -1.88 -6.80 -15.56
N GLU A 55 -1.74 -7.06 -14.26
CA GLU A 55 -0.48 -6.91 -13.54
C GLU A 55 0.57 -7.96 -13.94
N ALA A 56 0.17 -9.21 -14.21
CA ALA A 56 1.08 -10.22 -14.76
C ALA A 56 1.64 -9.78 -16.12
N LEU A 57 0.76 -9.35 -17.03
CA LEU A 57 1.18 -8.89 -18.36
C LEU A 57 2.12 -7.68 -18.25
N ALA A 58 1.75 -6.69 -17.45
CA ALA A 58 2.57 -5.52 -17.16
C ALA A 58 3.98 -5.90 -16.69
N ARG A 59 4.05 -6.84 -15.75
CA ARG A 59 5.31 -7.34 -15.21
C ARG A 59 6.15 -7.98 -16.31
N LEU A 60 5.56 -8.81 -17.16
CA LEU A 60 6.27 -9.41 -18.30
C LEU A 60 6.75 -8.37 -19.33
N ILE A 61 5.96 -7.33 -19.59
CA ILE A 61 6.34 -6.20 -20.46
C ILE A 61 7.57 -5.49 -19.88
N SER A 62 7.58 -5.22 -18.56
CA SER A 62 8.69 -4.54 -17.89
C SER A 62 9.99 -5.35 -17.89
N THR A 63 9.90 -6.68 -18.02
CA THR A 63 11.04 -7.62 -17.98
C THR A 63 11.42 -8.21 -19.33
N ARG A 64 11.13 -7.51 -20.43
CA ARG A 64 11.33 -8.01 -21.80
C ARG A 64 12.68 -8.76 -21.95
N ALA A 65 12.61 -10.04 -22.37
CA ALA A 65 13.72 -11.00 -22.52
C ALA A 65 14.43 -11.52 -21.23
N HIS A 66 14.08 -11.01 -20.05
CA HIS A 66 14.65 -11.40 -18.76
C HIS A 66 13.54 -11.73 -17.74
N SER A 67 12.54 -12.53 -18.14
CA SER A 67 11.52 -12.97 -17.20
C SER A 67 12.14 -13.74 -16.04
N GLU A 68 11.72 -13.40 -14.83
CA GLU A 68 12.07 -14.14 -13.61
C GLU A 68 11.22 -15.40 -13.43
N PHE A 69 10.11 -15.50 -14.14
CA PHE A 69 9.16 -16.61 -14.08
C PHE A 69 9.40 -17.58 -15.22
N ASP A 70 9.37 -18.86 -14.86
CA ASP A 70 9.47 -19.99 -15.76
C ASP A 70 8.15 -20.25 -16.50
N VAL A 71 7.02 -20.07 -15.82
CA VAL A 71 5.67 -20.30 -16.34
C VAL A 71 4.77 -19.12 -15.94
N TRP A 72 3.88 -18.70 -16.84
CA TRP A 72 2.72 -17.87 -16.50
C TRP A 72 1.44 -18.69 -16.69
N VAL A 73 0.65 -18.83 -15.62
CA VAL A 73 -0.55 -19.68 -15.57
C VAL A 73 -1.78 -18.91 -15.05
N GLY A 74 -2.91 -19.11 -15.72
CA GLY A 74 -4.21 -18.52 -15.40
C GLY A 74 -4.38 -17.07 -15.84
N GLY A 75 -5.61 -16.58 -15.72
CA GLY A 75 -6.05 -15.28 -16.21
C GLY A 75 -6.48 -15.30 -17.68
N PRO A 76 -7.34 -14.35 -18.11
CA PRO A 76 -7.86 -14.31 -19.47
C PRO A 76 -6.80 -14.33 -20.59
N ALA A 77 -7.04 -15.15 -21.61
CA ALA A 77 -6.14 -15.45 -22.71
C ALA A 77 -5.77 -14.23 -23.55
N GLU A 78 -6.61 -13.19 -23.64
CA GLU A 78 -6.30 -12.00 -24.43
C GLU A 78 -5.03 -11.29 -23.94
N ALA A 79 -4.67 -11.45 -22.65
CA ALA A 79 -3.42 -10.95 -22.10
C ALA A 79 -2.21 -11.81 -22.52
N HIS A 80 -2.37 -13.13 -22.62
CA HIS A 80 -1.34 -14.03 -23.15
C HIS A 80 -1.13 -13.81 -24.65
N VAL A 81 -2.20 -13.59 -25.41
CA VAL A 81 -2.12 -13.18 -26.82
C VAL A 81 -1.38 -11.85 -26.95
N GLN A 82 -1.62 -10.90 -26.04
CA GLN A 82 -0.88 -9.63 -26.06
C GLN A 82 0.62 -9.85 -25.78
N ALA A 83 0.95 -10.72 -24.83
CA ALA A 83 2.34 -11.09 -24.55
C ALA A 83 3.01 -11.80 -25.75
N GLU A 84 2.29 -12.66 -26.47
CA GLU A 84 2.73 -13.27 -27.72
C GLU A 84 3.02 -12.21 -28.79
N ASN A 85 2.08 -11.30 -29.03
CA ASN A 85 2.21 -10.21 -30.00
C ASN A 85 3.38 -9.26 -29.68
N LEU A 86 3.72 -9.10 -28.39
CA LEU A 86 4.86 -8.31 -27.93
C LEU A 86 6.18 -9.11 -27.94
N GLY A 87 6.16 -10.38 -28.32
CA GLY A 87 7.33 -11.27 -28.38
C GLY A 87 7.87 -11.64 -27.00
N LEU A 88 7.01 -11.67 -25.98
CA LEU A 88 7.37 -11.96 -24.58
C LEU A 88 7.32 -13.45 -24.24
N LEU A 89 6.71 -14.28 -25.10
CA LEU A 89 6.52 -15.72 -24.87
C LEU A 89 7.45 -16.57 -25.77
N ARG A 90 7.83 -17.74 -25.26
CA ARG A 90 8.54 -18.79 -26.00
C ARG A 90 7.52 -19.74 -26.64
N LEU A 91 7.86 -20.25 -27.82
CA LEU A 91 7.11 -21.32 -28.49
C LEU A 91 7.24 -22.64 -27.72
N ALA A 92 6.14 -23.39 -27.64
CA ALA A 92 6.06 -24.70 -27.02
C ALA A 92 5.30 -25.67 -27.95
N PRO A 93 5.87 -26.03 -29.12
CA PRO A 93 5.18 -26.83 -30.13
C PRO A 93 4.86 -28.27 -29.68
N ASP A 94 5.54 -28.75 -28.63
CA ASP A 94 5.43 -30.12 -28.13
C ASP A 94 4.27 -30.31 -27.13
N VAL A 95 3.51 -29.26 -26.83
CA VAL A 95 2.31 -29.34 -25.97
C VAL A 95 1.19 -30.03 -26.75
N ASP A 96 0.56 -31.04 -26.15
CA ASP A 96 -0.61 -31.71 -26.75
C ASP A 96 -1.84 -30.80 -26.68
N THR A 97 -2.29 -30.32 -27.83
CA THR A 97 -3.49 -29.48 -27.95
C THR A 97 -4.70 -30.22 -28.52
N SER A 98 -4.62 -31.55 -28.70
CA SER A 98 -5.69 -32.35 -29.32
C SER A 98 -7.04 -32.28 -28.59
N GLY A 99 -7.04 -31.94 -27.29
CA GLY A 99 -8.26 -31.73 -26.51
C GLY A 99 -8.82 -30.31 -26.57
N LEU A 100 -8.05 -29.33 -27.05
CA LEU A 100 -8.38 -27.91 -27.01
C LEU A 100 -9.00 -27.45 -28.33
N PRO A 101 -10.05 -26.61 -28.30
CA PRO A 101 -10.52 -25.93 -29.51
C PRO A 101 -9.43 -25.03 -30.14
N ASP A 102 -9.44 -24.91 -31.47
CA ASP A 102 -8.45 -24.14 -32.25
C ASP A 102 -8.38 -22.66 -31.83
N ALA A 103 -9.52 -22.06 -31.48
CA ALA A 103 -9.58 -20.66 -31.04
C ALA A 103 -8.94 -20.43 -29.65
N PHE A 104 -8.71 -21.50 -28.87
CA PHE A 104 -8.30 -21.43 -27.46
C PHE A 104 -6.85 -21.85 -27.23
N HIS A 105 -6.03 -21.86 -28.28
CA HIS A 105 -4.59 -22.04 -28.15
C HIS A 105 -3.81 -21.41 -29.32
N SER A 106 -2.51 -21.25 -29.13
CA SER A 106 -1.55 -20.97 -30.19
C SER A 106 -0.31 -21.87 -30.03
N ARG A 107 0.82 -21.48 -30.64
CA ARG A 107 2.10 -22.13 -30.39
C ARG A 107 2.82 -21.63 -29.13
N SER A 108 2.33 -20.57 -28.50
CA SER A 108 2.98 -19.93 -27.33
C SER A 108 2.10 -19.84 -26.09
N TRP A 109 0.78 -19.99 -26.23
CA TRP A 109 -0.17 -20.00 -25.12
C TRP A 109 -1.26 -21.05 -25.33
N PHE A 110 -1.82 -21.56 -24.24
CA PHE A 110 -2.72 -22.72 -24.25
C PHE A 110 -3.84 -22.53 -23.23
N GLY A 111 -5.09 -22.66 -23.65
CA GLY A 111 -6.26 -22.59 -22.76
C GLY A 111 -6.30 -23.77 -21.78
N ILE A 112 -6.58 -23.48 -20.51
CA ILE A 112 -6.60 -24.45 -19.40
C ILE A 112 -7.90 -24.45 -18.61
N TYR A 113 -8.66 -23.36 -18.60
CA TYR A 113 -10.00 -23.31 -18.01
C TYR A 113 -10.85 -22.20 -18.65
N GLY A 114 -12.13 -22.12 -18.32
CA GLY A 114 -13.02 -21.03 -18.70
C GLY A 114 -14.01 -20.66 -17.59
N GLY A 115 -14.33 -19.38 -17.54
CA GLY A 115 -15.27 -18.77 -16.59
C GLY A 115 -16.27 -17.89 -17.33
N ILE A 116 -17.55 -17.98 -16.99
CA ILE A 116 -18.61 -17.24 -17.68
C ILE A 116 -18.85 -15.94 -16.95
N LEU A 117 -18.77 -14.81 -17.67
CA LEU A 117 -18.96 -13.50 -17.08
C LEU A 117 -20.41 -13.37 -16.58
N SER A 118 -20.60 -12.92 -15.35
CA SER A 118 -21.91 -12.95 -14.70
C SER A 118 -22.01 -11.93 -13.56
N PHE A 119 -23.21 -11.83 -12.98
CA PHE A 119 -23.41 -11.19 -11.69
C PHE A 119 -23.27 -12.22 -10.57
N CYS A 120 -22.57 -11.86 -9.50
CA CYS A 120 -22.74 -12.51 -8.20
C CYS A 120 -23.64 -11.62 -7.33
N GLN A 121 -24.76 -12.16 -6.86
CA GLN A 121 -25.76 -11.42 -6.09
C GLN A 121 -26.14 -12.20 -4.84
N SER A 122 -26.45 -11.51 -3.74
CA SER A 122 -27.09 -12.16 -2.59
C SER A 122 -28.43 -12.78 -3.01
N ARG A 123 -28.81 -13.94 -2.44
CA ARG A 123 -30.08 -14.58 -2.82
C ARG A 123 -31.28 -13.68 -2.56
N THR A 124 -31.24 -12.90 -1.49
CA THR A 124 -32.26 -11.91 -1.16
C THR A 124 -32.48 -10.93 -2.33
N VAL A 125 -31.40 -10.42 -2.93
CA VAL A 125 -31.49 -9.49 -4.06
C VAL A 125 -31.95 -10.19 -5.33
N THR A 126 -31.46 -11.39 -5.62
CA THR A 126 -31.86 -12.08 -6.86
C THR A 126 -33.35 -12.41 -6.92
N HIS A 127 -33.99 -12.60 -5.76
CA HIS A 127 -35.44 -12.81 -5.66
C HIS A 127 -36.26 -11.51 -5.55
N SER A 128 -35.61 -10.36 -5.50
CA SER A 128 -36.26 -9.05 -5.42
C SER A 128 -36.48 -8.43 -6.82
N PRO A 129 -37.36 -7.42 -6.94
CA PRO A 129 -37.48 -6.61 -8.16
C PRO A 129 -36.22 -5.81 -8.52
N GLU A 130 -35.31 -5.60 -7.56
CA GLU A 130 -34.06 -4.84 -7.75
C GLU A 130 -32.92 -5.70 -8.32
N GLY A 131 -33.09 -7.03 -8.35
CA GLY A 131 -32.08 -7.97 -8.82
C GLY A 131 -31.69 -7.74 -10.29
N LEU A 132 -30.39 -7.78 -10.55
CA LEU A 132 -29.81 -7.61 -11.88
C LEU A 132 -30.10 -8.85 -12.73
N ARG A 133 -30.65 -8.66 -13.93
CA ARG A 133 -30.96 -9.73 -14.89
C ARG A 133 -30.33 -9.51 -16.26
N ARG A 134 -29.97 -8.27 -16.57
CA ARG A 134 -29.37 -7.82 -17.83
C ARG A 134 -28.22 -6.89 -17.53
N TRP A 135 -27.24 -6.81 -18.44
CA TRP A 135 -26.21 -5.78 -18.32
C TRP A 135 -26.79 -4.37 -18.29
N GLN A 136 -27.85 -4.12 -19.07
CA GLN A 136 -28.51 -2.82 -19.08
C GLN A 136 -29.01 -2.37 -17.69
N ASP A 137 -29.38 -3.30 -16.80
CA ASP A 137 -29.88 -2.99 -15.46
C ASP A 137 -28.84 -2.25 -14.61
N LEU A 138 -27.54 -2.46 -14.87
CA LEU A 138 -26.44 -1.78 -14.17
C LEU A 138 -26.47 -0.25 -14.34
N SER A 139 -27.05 0.27 -15.42
CA SER A 139 -27.09 1.71 -15.69
C SER A 139 -28.07 2.48 -14.81
N SER A 140 -29.06 1.79 -14.23
CA SER A 140 -30.17 2.40 -13.50
C SER A 140 -30.47 1.71 -12.16
N THR A 141 -29.59 0.84 -11.70
CA THR A 141 -29.78 0.10 -10.45
C THR A 141 -29.71 1.03 -9.24
N SER A 142 -30.47 0.74 -8.18
CA SER A 142 -30.28 1.35 -6.86
C SER A 142 -29.27 0.57 -6.00
N LEU A 143 -28.87 -0.62 -6.47
CA LEU A 143 -28.01 -1.50 -5.72
C LEU A 143 -26.57 -0.97 -5.76
N PRO A 144 -25.91 -0.81 -4.61
CA PRO A 144 -24.48 -0.61 -4.59
C PRO A 144 -23.76 -1.79 -5.24
N LEU A 145 -22.76 -1.51 -6.08
CA LEU A 145 -22.01 -2.53 -6.84
C LEU A 145 -20.54 -2.60 -6.42
N ILE A 146 -19.96 -3.81 -6.45
CA ILE A 146 -18.51 -3.99 -6.46
C ILE A 146 -18.10 -4.41 -7.87
N VAL A 147 -17.11 -3.71 -8.43
CA VAL A 147 -16.67 -3.90 -9.82
C VAL A 147 -15.16 -4.10 -9.84
N PRO A 148 -14.61 -5.06 -10.59
CA PRO A 148 -13.16 -5.19 -10.72
C PRO A 148 -12.57 -4.03 -11.55
N SER A 149 -11.36 -3.59 -11.21
CA SER A 149 -10.65 -2.52 -11.92
C SER A 149 -9.90 -3.07 -13.13
N PRO A 150 -10.09 -2.55 -14.35
CA PRO A 150 -9.37 -3.01 -15.54
C PRO A 150 -7.88 -2.65 -15.55
N LEU A 151 -7.44 -1.75 -14.66
CA LEU A 151 -6.03 -1.43 -14.46
C LEU A 151 -5.22 -2.66 -14.03
N THR A 152 -5.82 -3.55 -13.23
CA THR A 152 -5.14 -4.71 -12.63
C THR A 152 -5.85 -6.02 -12.96
N SER A 153 -7.18 -6.03 -13.01
CA SER A 153 -8.00 -7.24 -13.20
C SER A 153 -8.20 -7.65 -14.67
N GLY A 154 -7.98 -8.93 -14.95
CA GLY A 154 -8.36 -9.57 -16.21
C GLY A 154 -9.87 -9.58 -16.44
N THR A 155 -10.66 -9.98 -15.44
CA THR A 155 -12.13 -10.01 -15.51
C THR A 155 -12.73 -8.68 -15.93
N ALA A 156 -12.18 -7.57 -15.43
CA ALA A 156 -12.62 -6.24 -15.81
C ALA A 156 -12.30 -5.91 -17.27
N ALA A 157 -11.13 -6.33 -17.78
CA ALA A 157 -10.80 -6.16 -19.18
C ALA A 157 -11.68 -7.02 -20.10
N THR A 158 -12.01 -8.25 -19.69
CA THR A 158 -13.03 -9.07 -20.38
C THR A 158 -14.38 -8.37 -20.38
N PHE A 159 -14.81 -7.83 -19.23
CA PHE A 159 -16.05 -7.05 -19.14
C PHE A 159 -16.05 -5.85 -20.09
N LEU A 160 -14.96 -5.06 -20.14
CA LEU A 160 -14.83 -3.95 -21.09
C LEU A 160 -14.99 -4.40 -22.54
N ASN A 161 -14.36 -5.52 -22.92
CA ASN A 161 -14.48 -6.06 -24.28
C ASN A 161 -15.93 -6.48 -24.60
N VAL A 162 -16.58 -7.21 -23.68
CA VAL A 162 -17.99 -7.61 -23.81
C VAL A 162 -18.91 -6.39 -23.98
N GLN A 163 -18.69 -5.32 -23.20
CA GLN A 163 -19.48 -4.10 -23.36
C GLN A 163 -19.22 -3.43 -24.73
N LYS A 164 -17.96 -3.34 -25.15
CA LYS A 164 -17.61 -2.79 -26.46
C LYS A 164 -18.28 -3.56 -27.60
N GLU A 165 -18.34 -4.89 -27.51
CA GLU A 165 -19.00 -5.71 -28.52
C GLU A 165 -20.52 -5.58 -28.49
N ARG A 166 -21.14 -5.60 -27.30
CA ARG A 166 -22.60 -5.41 -27.16
C ARG A 166 -23.06 -4.10 -27.79
N PHE A 167 -22.28 -3.03 -27.64
CA PHE A 167 -22.60 -1.72 -28.21
C PHE A 167 -22.05 -1.50 -29.64
N GLY A 168 -21.14 -2.35 -30.13
CA GLY A 168 -20.43 -2.15 -31.39
C GLY A 168 -19.48 -0.95 -31.44
N SER A 169 -19.47 -0.08 -30.41
CA SER A 169 -18.69 1.16 -30.37
C SER A 169 -18.05 1.37 -29.00
N PRO A 170 -16.72 1.63 -28.92
CA PRO A 170 -16.06 2.00 -27.67
C PRO A 170 -16.70 3.24 -27.00
N SER A 171 -17.17 4.22 -27.77
CA SER A 171 -17.75 5.45 -27.23
C SER A 171 -19.06 5.19 -26.46
N GLN A 172 -19.94 4.36 -27.01
CA GLN A 172 -21.21 3.99 -26.36
C GLN A 172 -20.98 3.10 -25.15
N ALA A 173 -20.04 2.16 -25.24
CA ALA A 173 -19.65 1.35 -24.09
C ALA A 173 -19.13 2.21 -22.93
N ILE A 174 -18.31 3.23 -23.21
CA ILE A 174 -17.80 4.15 -22.19
C ILE A 174 -18.92 4.99 -21.55
N GLN A 175 -19.91 5.45 -22.34
CA GLN A 175 -21.07 6.14 -21.78
C GLN A 175 -21.87 5.24 -20.81
N PHE A 176 -22.07 3.97 -21.18
CA PHE A 176 -22.71 3.00 -20.30
C PHE A 176 -21.87 2.77 -19.03
N LEU A 177 -20.55 2.59 -19.16
CA LEU A 177 -19.65 2.37 -18.03
C LEU A 177 -19.62 3.54 -17.04
N ARG A 178 -19.85 4.78 -17.50
CA ARG A 178 -20.07 5.94 -16.61
C ARG A 178 -21.33 5.83 -15.76
N GLN A 179 -22.38 5.27 -16.33
CA GLN A 179 -23.62 5.04 -15.58
C GLN A 179 -23.43 3.91 -14.55
N VAL A 180 -22.64 2.88 -14.89
CA VAL A 180 -22.24 1.83 -13.93
C VAL A 180 -21.38 2.40 -12.80
N ASP A 181 -20.44 3.29 -13.12
CA ASP A 181 -19.58 3.97 -12.14
C ASP A 181 -20.38 4.70 -11.06
N ALA A 182 -21.48 5.36 -11.45
CA ALA A 182 -22.36 6.08 -10.53
C ALA A 182 -22.99 5.19 -9.43
N HIS A 183 -23.09 3.88 -9.67
CA HIS A 183 -23.62 2.88 -8.72
C HIS A 183 -22.51 2.01 -8.10
N THR A 184 -21.26 2.23 -8.49
CA THR A 184 -20.12 1.46 -8.00
C THR A 184 -19.70 1.99 -6.62
N LEU A 185 -19.70 1.12 -5.62
CA LEU A 185 -19.16 1.43 -4.30
C LEU A 185 -17.65 1.54 -4.32
N THR A 186 -16.98 0.59 -4.96
CA THR A 186 -15.53 0.54 -5.04
C THR A 186 -15.07 -0.33 -6.21
N TYR A 187 -13.89 0.02 -6.75
CA TYR A 187 -13.20 -0.81 -7.73
C TYR A 187 -12.14 -1.66 -7.03
N VAL A 188 -12.20 -2.97 -7.22
CA VAL A 188 -11.25 -3.92 -6.60
C VAL A 188 -10.20 -4.39 -7.58
N ASN A 189 -8.98 -4.63 -7.10
CA ASN A 189 -7.85 -4.92 -7.98
C ASN A 189 -7.89 -6.32 -8.60
N SER A 190 -8.55 -7.28 -7.96
CA SER A 190 -8.69 -8.63 -8.50
C SER A 190 -10.08 -8.89 -9.07
N GLY A 191 -10.15 -9.76 -10.08
CA GLY A 191 -11.41 -10.26 -10.64
C GLY A 191 -12.14 -11.28 -9.77
N THR A 192 -11.42 -11.88 -8.82
CA THR A 192 -11.91 -12.89 -7.87
C THR A 192 -12.65 -12.28 -6.68
N ASP A 193 -12.25 -11.08 -6.28
CA ASP A 193 -12.67 -10.42 -5.03
C ASP A 193 -14.14 -10.02 -5.00
N PRO A 194 -14.77 -9.58 -6.12
CA PRO A 194 -16.15 -9.14 -6.08
C PRO A 194 -17.13 -10.21 -5.56
N ALA A 195 -16.95 -11.48 -5.96
CA ALA A 195 -17.78 -12.60 -5.48
C ALA A 195 -17.69 -12.77 -3.96
N HIS A 196 -16.46 -12.81 -3.43
CA HIS A 196 -16.21 -12.95 -2.00
C HIS A 196 -16.79 -11.78 -1.20
N LEU A 197 -16.66 -10.55 -1.70
CA LEU A 197 -17.20 -9.37 -1.03
C LEU A 197 -18.73 -9.39 -0.97
N VAL A 198 -19.42 -9.92 -1.99
CA VAL A 198 -20.86 -10.18 -1.90
C VAL A 198 -21.17 -11.27 -0.87
N ALA A 199 -20.38 -12.35 -0.84
CA ALA A 199 -20.55 -13.46 0.09
C ALA A 199 -20.46 -13.06 1.57
N ILE A 200 -19.55 -12.14 1.90
CA ILE A 200 -19.42 -11.58 3.26
C ILE A 200 -20.33 -10.36 3.51
N GLY A 201 -21.27 -10.06 2.60
CA GLY A 201 -22.29 -9.04 2.76
C GLY A 201 -21.81 -7.59 2.59
N ARG A 202 -20.67 -7.36 1.93
CA ARG A 202 -20.12 -6.00 1.69
C ARG A 202 -20.88 -5.24 0.62
N SER A 203 -21.50 -5.96 -0.31
CA SER A 203 -22.33 -5.41 -1.37
C SER A 203 -23.41 -6.43 -1.73
N PRO A 204 -24.63 -6.00 -2.09
CA PRO A 204 -25.68 -6.90 -2.54
C PRO A 204 -25.38 -7.60 -3.87
N ALA A 205 -24.56 -6.96 -4.72
CA ALA A 205 -24.28 -7.42 -6.07
C ALA A 205 -22.87 -7.02 -6.54
N SER A 206 -22.35 -7.77 -7.51
CA SER A 206 -21.05 -7.52 -8.14
C SER A 206 -20.94 -8.11 -9.55
N ILE A 207 -19.92 -7.67 -10.30
CA ILE A 207 -19.56 -8.22 -11.62
C ILE A 207 -18.33 -9.12 -11.47
N THR A 208 -18.41 -10.39 -11.91
CA THR A 208 -17.33 -11.37 -11.75
C THR A 208 -17.52 -12.56 -12.70
N PHE A 209 -16.65 -13.58 -12.63
CA PHE A 209 -16.88 -14.87 -13.30
C PHE A 209 -17.68 -15.82 -12.41
N ASP A 210 -18.53 -16.63 -13.03
CA ASP A 210 -19.51 -17.47 -12.35
C ASP A 210 -18.91 -18.48 -11.37
N ASN A 211 -17.77 -19.09 -11.73
CA ASN A 211 -17.06 -20.05 -10.90
C ASN A 211 -16.65 -19.46 -9.54
N TYR A 212 -16.27 -18.18 -9.47
CA TYR A 212 -15.93 -17.54 -8.20
C TYR A 212 -17.14 -17.41 -7.28
N CYS A 213 -18.30 -17.05 -7.84
CA CYS A 213 -19.54 -16.96 -7.06
C CYS A 213 -20.10 -18.33 -6.67
N ARG A 214 -20.00 -19.32 -7.56
CA ARG A 214 -20.38 -20.72 -7.26
C ARG A 214 -19.53 -21.29 -6.14
N LEU A 215 -18.23 -21.02 -6.13
CA LEU A 215 -17.32 -21.45 -5.06
C LEU A 215 -17.76 -20.90 -3.69
N GLU A 216 -18.10 -19.60 -3.61
CA GLU A 216 -18.63 -19.01 -2.37
C GLU A 216 -19.97 -19.65 -1.95
N ALA A 217 -20.87 -19.92 -2.90
CA ALA A 217 -22.12 -20.62 -2.63
C ALA A 217 -21.89 -22.06 -2.12
N HIS A 218 -20.91 -22.77 -2.69
CA HIS A 218 -20.49 -24.10 -2.22
C HIS A 218 -19.92 -24.06 -0.79
N HIS A 219 -19.26 -22.96 -0.41
CA HIS A 219 -18.83 -22.71 0.96
C HIS A 219 -19.95 -22.28 1.91
N GLY A 220 -21.20 -22.22 1.42
CA GLY A 220 -22.39 -21.93 2.22
C GLY A 220 -22.80 -20.46 2.29
N ALA A 221 -22.17 -19.58 1.49
CA ALA A 221 -22.58 -18.19 1.41
C ALA A 221 -23.96 -18.04 0.73
N ASP A 222 -24.74 -17.06 1.18
CA ASP A 222 -26.09 -16.78 0.66
C ASP A 222 -26.04 -15.98 -0.66
N VAL A 223 -25.36 -16.52 -1.67
CA VAL A 223 -25.15 -15.89 -2.97
C VAL A 223 -25.65 -16.77 -4.12
N MET A 224 -25.89 -16.15 -5.27
CA MET A 224 -26.32 -16.82 -6.48
C MET A 224 -25.73 -16.12 -7.71
N VAL A 225 -25.29 -16.95 -8.67
CA VAL A 225 -24.92 -16.49 -10.02
C VAL A 225 -26.16 -16.07 -10.78
N THR A 226 -26.09 -14.94 -11.48
CA THR A 226 -27.08 -14.55 -12.48
C THR A 226 -26.40 -14.28 -13.81
N TYR A 227 -26.76 -15.05 -14.83
CA TYR A 227 -26.30 -14.84 -16.20
C TYR A 227 -27.17 -13.76 -16.88
N PRO A 228 -26.56 -12.71 -17.48
CA PRO A 228 -27.29 -11.65 -18.17
C PRO A 228 -28.11 -12.17 -19.36
N LEU A 229 -29.40 -11.84 -19.40
CA LEU A 229 -30.33 -12.29 -20.44
C LEU A 229 -30.12 -11.61 -21.79
N ASP A 230 -29.47 -10.45 -21.81
CA ASP A 230 -29.10 -9.68 -23.01
C ASP A 230 -27.74 -10.12 -23.61
N GLY A 231 -27.28 -11.31 -23.22
CA GLY A 231 -26.05 -11.94 -23.68
C GLY A 231 -24.88 -11.72 -22.73
N THR A 232 -23.93 -12.65 -22.73
CA THR A 232 -22.75 -12.61 -21.86
C THR A 232 -21.46 -12.86 -22.62
N GLY A 233 -20.32 -12.77 -21.94
CA GLY A 233 -19.06 -13.28 -22.45
C GLY A 233 -18.44 -14.29 -21.50
N PHE A 234 -17.22 -14.70 -21.79
CA PHE A 234 -16.47 -15.65 -20.99
C PHE A 234 -14.97 -15.34 -21.06
N GLU A 235 -14.20 -15.86 -20.12
CA GLU A 235 -12.75 -15.95 -20.25
C GLU A 235 -12.33 -17.35 -20.68
N ILE A 236 -11.19 -17.42 -21.37
CA ILE A 236 -10.34 -18.60 -21.39
C ILE A 236 -9.13 -18.29 -20.53
N GLY A 237 -8.97 -18.99 -19.41
CA GLY A 237 -7.75 -18.98 -18.63
C GLY A 237 -6.63 -19.69 -19.39
N ALA A 238 -5.45 -19.09 -19.51
CA ALA A 238 -4.36 -19.66 -20.31
C ALA A 238 -3.08 -19.96 -19.53
N ALA A 239 -2.21 -20.81 -20.09
CA ALA A 239 -0.86 -21.07 -19.62
C ALA A 239 0.15 -20.79 -20.74
N SER A 240 1.33 -20.29 -20.39
CA SER A 240 2.38 -19.93 -21.34
C SER A 240 3.77 -19.91 -20.70
N LEU A 241 4.81 -19.86 -21.54
CA LEU A 241 6.20 -19.80 -21.11
C LEU A 241 6.79 -18.42 -21.43
N PRO A 242 7.03 -17.56 -20.43
CA PRO A 242 7.76 -16.31 -20.65
C PRO A 242 9.16 -16.55 -21.21
N ARG A 243 9.66 -15.66 -22.07
CA ARG A 243 11.04 -15.73 -22.59
C ARG A 243 12.06 -15.43 -21.49
N ARG A 244 13.12 -16.25 -21.43
CA ARG A 244 14.21 -16.09 -20.46
C ARG A 244 15.58 -16.19 -21.13
N THR A 245 16.60 -15.87 -20.35
CA THR A 245 18.00 -16.12 -20.72
C THR A 245 18.40 -17.58 -20.55
N ARG A 246 17.71 -18.30 -19.66
CA ARG A 246 17.88 -19.74 -19.44
C ARG A 246 16.51 -20.38 -19.32
N GLU A 247 16.23 -21.27 -20.24
CA GLU A 247 15.00 -22.06 -20.29
C GLU A 247 15.09 -23.24 -19.32
N SER A 248 14.00 -23.53 -18.63
CA SER A 248 13.89 -24.65 -17.70
C SER A 248 13.13 -25.81 -18.36
N GLU A 249 13.69 -27.02 -18.32
CA GLU A 249 12.99 -28.23 -18.79
C GLU A 249 11.75 -28.52 -17.95
N ASP A 250 11.82 -28.29 -16.63
CA ASP A 250 10.69 -28.49 -15.74
C ASP A 250 9.54 -27.51 -16.04
N ALA A 251 9.83 -26.33 -16.60
CA ALA A 251 8.80 -25.41 -17.06
C ALA A 251 7.98 -26.00 -18.22
N GLN A 252 8.64 -26.70 -19.15
CA GLN A 252 7.99 -27.37 -20.27
C GLN A 252 7.11 -28.53 -19.77
N LYS A 253 7.61 -29.33 -18.82
CA LYS A 253 6.85 -30.42 -18.19
C LYS A 253 5.64 -29.89 -17.43
N PHE A 254 5.81 -28.82 -16.65
CA PHE A 254 4.71 -28.16 -15.94
C PHE A 254 3.65 -27.66 -16.91
N LEU A 255 4.05 -26.99 -18.00
CA LEU A 255 3.12 -26.51 -19.02
C LEU A 255 2.33 -27.68 -19.64
N GLN A 256 3.02 -28.75 -20.02
CA GLN A 256 2.37 -29.92 -20.61
C GLN A 256 1.37 -30.58 -19.65
N TRP A 257 1.71 -30.65 -18.36
CA TRP A 257 0.83 -31.18 -17.34
C TRP A 257 -0.39 -30.28 -17.10
N VAL A 258 -0.22 -28.97 -16.91
CA VAL A 258 -1.36 -28.08 -16.62
C VAL A 258 -2.34 -27.96 -17.79
N VAL A 259 -1.85 -28.16 -19.03
CA VAL A 259 -2.70 -28.21 -20.24
C VAL A 259 -3.45 -29.54 -20.38
N SER A 260 -2.93 -30.62 -19.81
CA SER A 260 -3.56 -31.94 -19.89
C SER A 260 -4.91 -32.03 -19.17
N ASP A 261 -5.71 -33.04 -19.51
CA ASP A 261 -7.01 -33.28 -18.87
C ASP A 261 -6.89 -33.43 -17.34
N GLU A 262 -5.78 -34.02 -16.85
CA GLU A 262 -5.50 -34.17 -15.42
C GLU A 262 -5.32 -32.81 -14.73
N GLY A 263 -4.53 -31.92 -15.34
CA GLY A 263 -4.28 -30.58 -14.82
C GLY A 263 -5.55 -29.72 -14.81
N GLN A 264 -6.33 -29.76 -15.89
CA GLN A 264 -7.59 -29.02 -15.98
C GLN A 264 -8.66 -29.57 -15.02
N ALA A 265 -8.72 -30.90 -14.82
CA ALA A 265 -9.63 -31.51 -13.86
C ALA A 265 -9.35 -31.08 -12.42
N LEU A 266 -8.07 -30.86 -12.05
CA LEU A 266 -7.72 -30.32 -10.73
C LEU A 266 -8.27 -28.90 -10.52
N GLY A 267 -8.22 -28.04 -11.54
CA GLY A 267 -8.81 -26.70 -11.47
C GLY A 267 -10.34 -26.74 -11.31
N ALA A 268 -11.00 -27.67 -11.98
CA ALA A 268 -12.44 -27.91 -11.83
C ALA A 268 -12.79 -28.43 -10.43
N GLU A 269 -12.02 -29.36 -9.88
CA GLU A 269 -12.23 -29.92 -8.54
C GLU A 269 -12.09 -28.86 -7.43
N VAL A 270 -11.04 -28.03 -7.52
CA VAL A 270 -10.65 -27.11 -6.43
C VAL A 270 -11.41 -25.80 -6.45
N ALA A 271 -11.79 -25.31 -7.63
CA ALA A 271 -12.36 -23.96 -7.78
C ALA A 271 -13.52 -23.88 -8.78
N ASP A 272 -14.10 -25.03 -9.12
CA ASP A 272 -15.31 -25.11 -9.94
C ASP A 272 -15.16 -24.44 -11.32
N GLN A 273 -13.93 -24.43 -11.83
CA GLN A 273 -13.58 -23.87 -13.13
C GLN A 273 -13.99 -24.84 -14.24
N SER A 274 -14.51 -24.31 -15.34
CA SER A 274 -14.89 -25.16 -16.48
C SER A 274 -13.63 -25.53 -17.25
N PRO A 275 -13.32 -26.81 -17.51
CA PRO A 275 -12.18 -27.15 -18.36
C PRO A 275 -12.32 -26.61 -19.78
N VAL A 276 -11.20 -26.40 -20.47
CA VAL A 276 -11.19 -26.11 -21.92
C VAL A 276 -11.21 -27.40 -22.73
N SER A 277 -10.58 -28.45 -22.22
CA SER A 277 -10.51 -29.75 -22.88
C SER A 277 -11.90 -30.32 -23.12
N THR A 278 -12.24 -30.50 -24.40
CA THR A 278 -13.53 -31.05 -24.85
C THR A 278 -13.75 -32.51 -24.43
N ARG A 279 -12.70 -33.17 -23.92
CA ARG A 279 -12.74 -34.54 -23.39
C ARG A 279 -13.34 -34.61 -21.98
N LEU A 280 -13.49 -33.48 -21.29
CA LEU A 280 -14.02 -33.41 -19.91
C LEU A 280 -15.50 -32.99 -19.90
N PRO A 281 -16.34 -33.55 -19.01
CA PRO A 281 -17.80 -33.48 -19.13
C PRO A 281 -18.42 -32.08 -18.95
N GLU A 282 -17.79 -31.17 -18.21
CA GLU A 282 -18.28 -29.81 -17.95
C GLU A 282 -17.40 -28.75 -18.62
N HIS A 283 -16.86 -29.07 -19.80
CA HIS A 283 -16.02 -28.14 -20.55
C HIS A 283 -16.77 -26.86 -20.94
N ILE A 284 -16.05 -25.74 -21.03
CA ILE A 284 -16.62 -24.40 -21.20
C ILE A 284 -17.56 -24.30 -22.42
N SER A 285 -17.20 -24.89 -23.56
CA SER A 285 -18.05 -24.85 -24.77
C SER A 285 -19.43 -25.47 -24.54
N ARG A 286 -19.51 -26.61 -23.83
CA ARG A 286 -20.79 -27.25 -23.50
C ARG A 286 -21.60 -26.40 -22.53
N ARG A 287 -20.95 -25.79 -21.55
CA ARG A 287 -21.64 -24.89 -20.60
C ARG A 287 -22.23 -23.68 -21.31
N LEU A 288 -21.49 -23.07 -22.24
CA LEU A 288 -21.97 -21.96 -23.05
C LEU A 288 -23.16 -22.36 -23.95
N GLU A 289 -23.07 -23.52 -24.62
CA GLU A 289 -24.17 -24.08 -25.41
C GLU A 289 -25.44 -24.31 -24.56
N THR A 290 -25.26 -24.83 -23.34
CA THR A 290 -26.36 -25.15 -22.42
C THR A 290 -27.06 -23.88 -21.90
N LEU A 291 -26.36 -22.75 -21.78
CA LEU A 291 -26.97 -21.49 -21.35
C LEU A 291 -27.99 -20.95 -22.36
N GLY A 292 -27.78 -21.19 -23.66
CA GLY A 292 -28.69 -20.74 -24.72
C GLY A 292 -28.84 -19.21 -24.84
N ILE A 293 -27.85 -18.45 -24.38
CA ILE A 293 -27.81 -16.97 -24.49
C ILE A 293 -26.72 -16.53 -25.46
N SER A 294 -26.87 -15.34 -26.05
CA SER A 294 -25.86 -14.78 -26.96
C SER A 294 -24.51 -14.62 -26.27
N ILE A 295 -23.43 -14.97 -26.97
CA ILE A 295 -22.05 -14.89 -26.46
C ILE A 295 -21.30 -13.78 -27.19
N PHE A 296 -20.60 -12.94 -26.45
CA PHE A 296 -19.70 -11.88 -26.90
C PHE A 296 -18.27 -12.19 -26.46
N GLY A 297 -17.27 -11.70 -27.21
CA GLY A 297 -15.85 -11.80 -26.85
C GLY A 297 -15.28 -13.21 -26.99
N ASP A 298 -15.72 -13.98 -27.99
CA ASP A 298 -15.31 -15.36 -28.23
C ASP A 298 -13.93 -15.50 -28.91
N ASP A 299 -13.32 -14.40 -29.36
CA ASP A 299 -11.98 -14.36 -29.94
C ASP A 299 -10.97 -13.60 -29.04
N PRO A 300 -10.13 -14.33 -28.27
CA PRO A 300 -9.05 -13.73 -27.47
C PRO A 300 -8.07 -12.87 -28.28
N SER A 301 -7.85 -13.19 -29.56
CA SER A 301 -6.92 -12.46 -30.43
C SER A 301 -7.48 -11.09 -30.79
N ALA A 302 -8.76 -11.00 -31.17
CA ALA A 302 -9.43 -9.74 -31.42
C ALA A 302 -9.50 -8.86 -30.16
N ALA A 303 -9.85 -9.46 -29.01
CA ALA A 303 -9.90 -8.76 -27.73
C ALA A 303 -8.55 -8.15 -27.32
N SER A 304 -7.45 -8.86 -27.60
CA SER A 304 -6.09 -8.43 -27.29
C SER A 304 -5.71 -7.10 -27.97
N LEU A 305 -6.11 -6.92 -29.23
CA LEU A 305 -5.77 -5.72 -30.03
C LEU A 305 -6.39 -4.43 -29.48
N GLN A 306 -7.54 -4.53 -28.81
CA GLN A 306 -8.28 -3.36 -28.31
C GLN A 306 -8.10 -3.13 -26.81
N ARG A 307 -7.54 -4.11 -26.08
CA ARG A 307 -7.38 -4.11 -24.62
C ARG A 307 -6.78 -2.81 -24.09
N ALA A 308 -5.57 -2.46 -24.53
CA ALA A 308 -4.85 -1.29 -24.01
C ALA A 308 -5.63 0.02 -24.25
N THR A 309 -6.23 0.15 -25.44
CA THR A 309 -7.03 1.33 -25.82
C THR A 309 -8.28 1.45 -24.97
N LEU A 310 -9.01 0.34 -24.74
CA LEU A 310 -10.22 0.33 -23.90
C LEU A 310 -9.91 0.66 -22.44
N ILE A 311 -8.85 0.08 -21.87
CA ILE A 311 -8.43 0.38 -20.49
C ILE A 311 -8.03 1.85 -20.35
N LYS A 312 -7.24 2.37 -21.30
CA LYS A 312 -6.83 3.79 -21.28
C LYS A 312 -8.03 4.72 -21.35
N ARG A 313 -8.99 4.42 -22.23
CA ARG A 313 -10.21 5.21 -22.39
C ARG A 313 -11.11 5.15 -21.15
N TRP A 314 -11.31 3.95 -20.59
CA TRP A 314 -12.02 3.78 -19.31
C TRP A 314 -11.34 4.59 -18.19
N THR A 315 -10.01 4.55 -18.11
CA THR A 315 -9.26 5.28 -17.08
C THR A 315 -9.52 6.79 -17.17
N LYS A 316 -9.44 7.34 -18.38
CA LYS A 316 -9.64 8.77 -18.63
C LYS A 316 -11.10 9.20 -18.44
N ASP A 317 -12.03 8.49 -19.06
CA ASP A 317 -13.42 8.93 -19.18
C ASP A 317 -14.30 8.46 -18.02
N VAL A 318 -14.01 7.31 -17.40
CA VAL A 318 -14.83 6.72 -16.33
C VAL A 318 -14.18 6.89 -14.96
N TYR A 319 -12.89 6.57 -14.84
CA TYR A 319 -12.23 6.55 -13.52
C TYR A 319 -11.71 7.92 -13.05
N LEU A 320 -11.29 8.79 -13.97
CA LEU A 320 -10.73 10.13 -13.67
C LEU A 320 -11.63 11.35 -14.02
N PRO A 321 -12.96 11.29 -14.00
CA PRO A 321 -13.78 12.28 -14.70
C PRO A 321 -13.60 13.71 -14.17
N SER A 322 -13.57 14.67 -15.10
CA SER A 322 -13.58 16.11 -14.82
C SER A 322 -14.98 16.61 -14.44
N SER A 323 -15.05 17.65 -13.61
CA SER A 323 -16.31 18.29 -13.20
C SER A 323 -17.04 19.05 -14.31
N THR A 324 -16.60 18.94 -15.57
CA THR A 324 -17.08 19.71 -16.72
C THR A 324 -17.83 18.88 -17.75
N GLN A 325 -17.99 17.57 -17.55
CA GLN A 325 -18.76 16.73 -18.46
C GLN A 325 -20.16 16.52 -17.88
N ASP A 326 -21.16 17.05 -18.59
CA ASP A 326 -22.58 16.95 -18.24
C ASP A 326 -23.00 15.51 -17.98
N ALA A 327 -24.00 15.35 -17.10
CA ALA A 327 -24.58 14.06 -16.77
C ALA A 327 -24.87 13.25 -18.05
N PRO A 328 -24.49 11.95 -18.11
CA PRO A 328 -24.68 11.16 -19.31
C PRO A 328 -26.16 11.12 -19.69
N ALA A 329 -26.49 11.55 -20.90
CA ALA A 329 -27.84 11.44 -21.43
C ALA A 329 -28.30 9.96 -21.37
N PRO A 330 -29.59 9.69 -21.07
CA PRO A 330 -30.11 8.32 -21.06
C PRO A 330 -29.89 7.67 -22.43
N ILE A 331 -29.32 6.46 -22.43
CA ILE A 331 -29.20 5.67 -23.65
C ILE A 331 -30.63 5.27 -24.05
N GLY A 332 -31.18 5.90 -25.09
CA GLY A 332 -32.57 5.69 -25.54
C GLY A 332 -33.38 6.96 -25.87
N ALA A 333 -32.82 8.17 -25.73
CA ALA A 333 -33.47 9.37 -26.25
C ALA A 333 -33.57 9.32 -27.80
N PRO A 334 -34.70 9.72 -28.41
CA PRO A 334 -34.85 9.70 -29.87
C PRO A 334 -33.74 10.55 -30.52
N ARG A 335 -32.94 9.90 -31.38
CA ARG A 335 -31.79 10.50 -32.07
C ARG A 335 -32.23 11.71 -32.90
N ALA A 336 -31.70 12.88 -32.59
CA ALA A 336 -31.45 13.89 -33.62
C ALA A 336 -30.29 13.37 -34.49
N ASN A 337 -30.50 13.32 -35.80
CA ASN A 337 -29.52 12.85 -36.78
C ASN A 337 -28.23 13.67 -36.74
N HIS A 338 -27.20 13.15 -36.06
CA HIS A 338 -25.83 13.48 -36.40
C HIS A 338 -25.15 12.22 -36.94
N HIS A 339 -24.86 12.27 -38.24
CA HIS A 339 -24.00 11.32 -38.93
C HIS A 339 -22.65 11.27 -38.21
N VAL A 340 -22.38 10.18 -37.50
CA VAL A 340 -21.03 9.80 -37.13
C VAL A 340 -20.51 8.99 -38.31
N SER A 341 -19.56 9.54 -39.03
CA SER A 341 -18.90 8.88 -40.15
C SER A 341 -18.10 7.68 -39.63
N ASP A 342 -18.47 6.49 -40.10
CA ASP A 342 -17.73 5.25 -39.93
C ASP A 342 -16.43 5.27 -40.75
N THR A 343 -15.41 6.00 -40.30
CA THR A 343 -14.00 5.86 -40.73
C THR A 343 -13.09 6.71 -39.84
N GLU A 344 -12.97 6.37 -38.55
CA GLU A 344 -11.79 6.78 -37.78
C GLU A 344 -10.83 5.59 -37.71
N SER A 345 -9.78 5.65 -38.52
CA SER A 345 -8.51 5.00 -38.20
C SER A 345 -8.18 5.29 -36.73
N LEU A 346 -8.00 4.25 -35.92
CA LEU A 346 -7.64 4.33 -34.49
C LEU A 346 -6.64 5.47 -34.26
N PRO A 347 -7.06 6.62 -33.71
CA PRO A 347 -6.11 7.60 -33.25
C PRO A 347 -5.32 6.91 -32.14
N LEU A 348 -3.99 6.99 -32.19
CA LEU A 348 -3.16 6.76 -31.01
C LEU A 348 -3.77 7.60 -29.89
N ALA A 349 -4.49 6.95 -28.96
CA ALA A 349 -5.21 7.65 -27.91
C ALA A 349 -4.23 8.58 -27.19
N ASP A 350 -4.53 9.88 -27.13
CA ASP A 350 -3.68 10.91 -26.51
C ASP A 350 -3.16 10.47 -25.13
N GLU A 351 -1.90 10.75 -24.80
CA GLU A 351 -1.33 10.54 -23.46
C GLU A 351 -2.19 11.20 -22.36
N LEU A 352 -2.25 10.57 -21.18
CA LEU A 352 -2.95 11.13 -20.03
C LEU A 352 -2.29 12.45 -19.60
N SER A 353 -3.09 13.52 -19.54
CA SER A 353 -2.61 14.88 -19.33
C SER A 353 -2.62 15.28 -17.85
N TRP A 354 -1.86 16.31 -17.49
CA TRP A 354 -1.92 16.94 -16.16
C TRP A 354 -3.34 17.35 -15.75
N SER A 355 -4.17 17.81 -16.70
CA SER A 355 -5.56 18.21 -16.44
C SER A 355 -6.43 17.05 -15.97
N ASP A 356 -6.17 15.83 -16.44
CA ASP A 356 -6.95 14.64 -16.07
C ASP A 356 -6.74 14.25 -14.59
N LEU A 357 -5.64 14.69 -13.97
CA LEU A 357 -5.32 14.40 -12.57
C LEU A 357 -5.89 15.43 -11.57
N VAL A 358 -6.37 16.59 -12.04
CA VAL A 358 -6.83 17.69 -11.17
C VAL A 358 -7.97 17.28 -10.22
N PRO A 359 -9.03 16.58 -10.66
CA PRO A 359 -10.12 16.17 -9.76
C PRO A 359 -9.64 15.25 -8.63
N THR A 360 -8.83 14.25 -8.98
CA THR A 360 -8.21 13.30 -8.05
C THR A 360 -7.28 14.00 -7.05
N ALA A 361 -6.52 15.00 -7.51
CA ALA A 361 -5.68 15.82 -6.65
C ALA A 361 -6.50 16.66 -5.65
N ILE A 362 -7.59 17.27 -6.10
CA ILE A 362 -8.51 18.03 -5.24
C ILE A 362 -9.15 17.11 -4.18
N ARG A 363 -9.57 15.91 -4.56
CA ARG A 363 -10.16 14.93 -3.63
C ARG A 363 -9.17 14.49 -2.57
N THR A 364 -7.95 14.16 -2.98
CA THR A 364 -6.84 13.81 -2.08
C THR A 364 -6.53 14.96 -1.12
N LEU A 365 -6.54 16.21 -1.63
CA LEU A 365 -6.34 17.41 -0.81
C LEU A 365 -7.48 17.61 0.20
N LYS A 366 -8.75 17.40 -0.18
CA LYS A 366 -9.89 17.54 0.73
C LYS A 366 -9.81 16.55 1.90
N ILE A 367 -9.61 15.26 1.64
CA ILE A 367 -9.52 14.26 2.71
C ILE A 367 -8.31 14.51 3.60
N SER A 368 -7.15 14.78 3.01
CA SER A 368 -5.93 15.00 3.78
C SER A 368 -5.99 16.26 4.64
N THR A 369 -6.62 17.34 4.16
CA THR A 369 -6.80 18.57 4.96
C THR A 369 -7.79 18.37 6.11
N LEU A 370 -8.90 17.66 5.89
CA LEU A 370 -9.83 17.30 6.96
C LEU A 370 -9.17 16.41 8.02
N ALA A 371 -8.44 15.38 7.58
CA ALA A 371 -7.68 14.50 8.47
C ALA A 371 -6.58 15.27 9.22
N GLY A 372 -5.86 16.16 8.53
CA GLY A 372 -4.82 17.01 9.11
C GLY A 372 -5.37 17.99 10.16
N LEU A 373 -6.55 18.58 9.93
CA LEU A 373 -7.25 19.41 10.92
C LEU A 373 -7.59 18.57 12.16
N GLY A 374 -8.22 17.41 11.97
CA GLY A 374 -8.55 16.48 13.06
C GLY A 374 -7.31 16.06 13.87
N ALA A 375 -6.25 15.66 13.17
CA ALA A 375 -4.96 15.28 13.77
C ALA A 375 -4.33 16.44 14.56
N THR A 376 -4.42 17.67 14.06
CA THR A 376 -3.88 18.85 14.74
C THR A 376 -4.67 19.17 16.00
N ILE A 377 -6.01 19.14 15.93
CA ILE A 377 -6.89 19.34 17.08
C ILE A 377 -6.56 18.31 18.18
N LEU A 378 -6.44 17.05 17.79
CA LEU A 378 -6.08 15.96 18.68
C LEU A 378 -4.68 16.14 19.25
N GLY A 379 -3.74 16.56 18.42
CA GLY A 379 -2.37 16.90 18.82
C GLY A 379 -2.32 17.99 19.88
N ILE A 380 -3.13 19.06 19.75
CA ILE A 380 -3.25 20.12 20.77
C ILE A 380 -3.82 19.58 22.07
N ALA A 381 -4.90 18.79 21.97
CA ALA A 381 -5.57 18.19 23.11
C ALA A 381 -4.64 17.30 23.95
N ILE A 382 -3.60 16.75 23.34
CA ILE A 382 -2.60 15.89 24.01
C ILE A 382 -1.35 16.68 24.41
N ALA A 383 -0.77 17.47 23.50
CA ALA A 383 0.50 18.15 23.73
C ALA A 383 0.38 19.23 24.82
N LEU A 384 -0.74 19.96 24.87
CA LEU A 384 -0.93 21.04 25.83
C LEU A 384 -0.97 20.51 27.28
N PRO A 385 -1.76 19.48 27.64
CA PRO A 385 -1.69 18.87 28.98
C PRO A 385 -0.31 18.30 29.33
N LEU A 386 0.35 17.64 28.38
CA LEU A 386 1.69 17.07 28.59
C LEU A 386 2.71 18.15 28.93
N TYR A 387 2.62 19.29 28.25
CA TYR A 387 3.48 20.46 28.47
C TYR A 387 3.20 21.15 29.81
N LEU A 388 1.94 21.21 30.24
CA LEU A 388 1.56 21.85 31.50
C LEU A 388 1.97 21.03 32.74
N ARG A 389 2.31 19.74 32.61
CA ARG A 389 2.53 18.80 33.73
C ARG A 389 4.01 18.41 33.94
N SER A 390 4.36 18.09 35.20
CA SER A 390 5.72 17.75 35.70
C SER A 390 6.43 16.59 34.97
N ARG A 391 7.78 16.59 35.01
CA ARG A 391 8.81 15.63 34.50
C ARG A 391 8.44 14.13 34.41
N ARG A 392 7.45 13.63 35.17
CA ARG A 392 6.94 12.24 35.07
C ARG A 392 5.99 12.01 33.87
N THR A 393 5.71 13.04 33.05
CA THR A 393 4.87 12.94 31.84
C THR A 393 5.46 12.12 30.70
N PHE A 394 6.72 11.70 30.77
CA PHE A 394 7.32 10.78 29.79
C PHE A 394 6.52 9.46 29.67
N ILE A 395 5.87 9.01 30.75
CA ILE A 395 4.99 7.82 30.75
C ILE A 395 3.79 8.00 29.82
N TRP A 396 3.33 9.23 29.59
CA TRP A 396 2.17 9.54 28.74
C TRP A 396 2.53 9.84 27.27
N ILE A 397 3.81 10.10 26.98
CA ILE A 397 4.29 10.28 25.60
C ILE A 397 4.20 8.95 24.84
N LEU A 398 4.55 7.83 25.49
CA LEU A 398 4.56 6.54 24.82
C LEU A 398 3.15 6.10 24.36
N PRO A 399 2.08 6.18 25.17
CA PRO A 399 0.71 5.96 24.70
C PRO A 399 0.26 6.92 23.60
N ALA A 400 0.66 8.20 23.67
CA ALA A 400 0.30 9.20 22.66
C ALA A 400 0.96 8.94 21.28
N LEU A 401 2.03 8.14 21.24
CA LEU A 401 2.70 7.74 20.00
C LEU A 401 2.21 6.41 19.43
N LEU A 402 1.49 5.59 20.22
CA LEU A 402 0.98 4.28 19.79
C LEU A 402 0.14 4.34 18.50
N PRO A 403 -0.72 5.35 18.25
CA PRO A 403 -1.51 5.39 17.01
C PRO A 403 -0.68 5.51 15.74
N ALA A 404 0.53 6.09 15.81
CA ALA A 404 1.45 6.13 14.68
C ALA A 404 2.09 4.76 14.41
N LEU A 405 1.96 3.80 15.35
CA LEU A 405 2.42 2.43 15.21
C LEU A 405 1.37 1.49 14.59
N ILE A 406 0.22 2.03 14.17
CA ILE A 406 -0.88 1.24 13.58
C ILE A 406 -1.17 1.81 12.19
N PRO A 407 -1.11 0.98 11.12
CA PRO A 407 -1.43 1.44 9.77
C PRO A 407 -2.86 2.00 9.68
N PRO A 408 -3.10 3.08 8.90
CA PRO A 408 -4.43 3.66 8.73
C PRO A 408 -5.52 2.66 8.31
N ALA A 409 -5.21 1.70 7.42
CA ALA A 409 -6.16 0.64 7.03
C ALA A 409 -6.69 -0.18 8.22
N VAL A 410 -5.80 -0.51 9.17
CA VAL A 410 -6.14 -1.29 10.36
C VAL A 410 -7.01 -0.45 11.30
N ILE A 411 -6.71 0.85 11.44
CA ILE A 411 -7.54 1.78 12.22
C ILE A 411 -8.92 1.91 11.58
N ALA A 412 -9.00 2.05 10.25
CA ALA A 412 -10.27 2.10 9.52
C ALA A 412 -11.10 0.82 9.74
N GLN A 413 -10.46 -0.35 9.67
CA GLN A 413 -11.14 -1.63 9.91
C GLN A 413 -11.65 -1.76 11.35
N ALA A 414 -10.85 -1.34 12.34
CA ALA A 414 -11.28 -1.31 13.74
C ALA A 414 -12.45 -0.34 13.96
N LEU A 415 -12.44 0.83 13.30
CA LEU A 415 -13.56 1.78 13.34
C LEU A 415 -14.84 1.18 12.77
N ILE A 416 -14.75 0.46 11.65
CA ILE A 416 -15.92 -0.19 11.03
C ILE A 416 -16.56 -1.18 11.99
N TRP A 417 -15.75 -1.94 12.72
CA TRP A 417 -16.23 -2.85 13.76
C TRP A 417 -16.87 -2.16 14.95
N MET A 418 -16.41 -0.96 15.28
CA MET A 418 -17.06 -0.10 16.27
C MET A 418 -18.30 0.61 15.72
N GLY A 419 -18.76 0.27 14.51
CA GLY A 419 -19.98 0.78 13.88
C GLY A 419 -19.77 1.94 12.91
N ALA A 420 -18.53 2.27 12.54
CA ALA A 420 -18.29 3.26 11.49
C ALA A 420 -18.72 2.72 10.12
N PRO A 421 -19.26 3.57 9.23
CA PRO A 421 -19.69 3.13 7.91
C PRO A 421 -18.49 2.67 7.05
N PRO A 422 -18.53 1.48 6.42
CA PRO A 422 -17.49 1.03 5.51
C PRO A 422 -17.48 1.89 4.23
N TYR A 423 -16.33 1.93 3.54
CA TYR A 423 -16.12 2.70 2.28
C TYR A 423 -16.49 4.20 2.35
N SER A 424 -16.52 4.76 3.57
CA SER A 424 -16.89 6.14 3.81
C SER A 424 -15.66 7.04 3.90
N GLN A 425 -15.75 8.21 3.25
CA GLN A 425 -14.77 9.28 3.42
C GLN A 425 -14.60 9.67 4.89
N ALA A 426 -15.67 9.61 5.71
CA ALA A 426 -15.60 9.93 7.13
C ALA A 426 -14.72 8.94 7.89
N THR A 427 -14.87 7.63 7.62
CA THR A 427 -14.06 6.58 8.24
C THR A 427 -12.59 6.72 7.86
N ILE A 428 -12.30 7.01 6.59
CA ILE A 428 -10.93 7.29 6.14
C ILE A 428 -10.36 8.53 6.85
N VAL A 429 -11.10 9.64 6.89
CA VAL A 429 -10.65 10.89 7.53
C VAL A 429 -10.32 10.67 9.00
N VAL A 430 -11.16 9.94 9.74
CA VAL A 430 -10.94 9.66 11.17
C VAL A 430 -9.74 8.74 11.36
N ALA A 431 -9.61 7.68 10.55
CA ALA A 431 -8.46 6.77 10.62
C ALA A 431 -7.13 7.50 10.37
N LEU A 432 -7.08 8.33 9.32
CA LEU A 432 -5.93 9.16 8.99
C LEU A 432 -5.63 10.20 10.08
N ALA A 433 -6.66 10.83 10.65
CA ALA A 433 -6.49 11.81 11.72
C ALA A 433 -5.87 11.19 12.99
N ILE A 434 -6.34 10.00 13.38
CA ILE A 434 -5.82 9.25 14.52
C ILE A 434 -4.35 8.89 14.29
N ASN A 435 -4.02 8.31 13.12
CA ASN A 435 -2.66 7.93 12.75
C ASN A 435 -1.71 9.14 12.68
N ALA A 436 -2.17 10.28 12.15
CA ALA A 436 -1.34 11.46 11.97
C ALA A 436 -1.18 12.32 13.24
N SER A 437 -2.08 12.19 14.23
CA SER A 437 -2.05 12.99 15.46
C SER A 437 -0.73 12.96 16.25
N PRO A 438 0.02 11.85 16.35
CA PRO A 438 1.29 11.81 17.07
C PRO A 438 2.34 12.77 16.47
N PHE A 439 2.32 12.97 15.16
CA PHE A 439 3.19 13.94 14.49
C PHE A 439 2.84 15.39 14.88
N ALA A 440 1.55 15.71 15.02
CA ALA A 440 1.14 16.99 15.60
C ALA A 440 1.56 17.12 17.07
N VAL A 441 1.40 16.08 17.89
CA VAL A 441 1.85 16.07 19.29
C VAL A 441 3.34 16.39 19.39
N LEU A 442 4.16 15.73 18.56
CA LEU A 442 5.61 15.94 18.54
C LEU A 442 5.98 17.37 18.13
N MET A 443 5.37 17.89 17.05
CA MET A 443 5.64 19.26 16.59
C MET A 443 5.20 20.31 17.60
N LEU A 444 4.00 20.16 18.17
CA LEU A 444 3.48 21.07 19.19
C LEU A 444 4.34 21.02 20.45
N SER A 445 4.70 19.82 20.92
CA SER A 445 5.56 19.65 22.09
C SER A 445 6.95 20.25 21.87
N PHE A 446 7.52 20.09 20.68
CA PHE A 446 8.81 20.68 20.32
C PHE A 446 8.75 22.21 20.37
N ILE A 447 7.75 22.83 19.73
CA ILE A 447 7.63 24.29 19.70
C ILE A 447 7.30 24.85 21.09
N LEU A 448 6.42 24.19 21.85
CA LEU A 448 6.11 24.57 23.23
C LEU A 448 7.34 24.44 24.14
N SER A 449 8.21 23.45 23.94
CA SER A 449 9.45 23.30 24.71
C SER A 449 10.47 24.43 24.50
N SER A 450 10.33 25.23 23.43
CA SER A 450 11.16 26.41 23.18
C SER A 450 10.75 27.65 24.02
N PHE A 451 9.68 27.53 24.80
CA PHE A 451 9.12 28.62 25.58
C PHE A 451 9.94 28.90 26.85
N ASN A 452 10.16 30.18 27.13
CA ASN A 452 10.89 30.63 28.30
C ASN A 452 9.94 30.80 29.49
N HIS A 453 9.99 29.90 30.49
CA HIS A 453 9.08 30.07 31.64
C HIS A 453 9.45 31.25 32.55
N GLY A 454 10.64 31.85 32.41
CA GLY A 454 10.99 33.07 33.14
C GLY A 454 10.05 34.24 32.84
N GLU A 455 9.54 34.33 31.60
CA GLU A 455 8.54 35.35 31.22
C GLU A 455 7.22 35.15 31.96
N VAL A 456 6.80 33.89 32.16
CA VAL A 456 5.57 33.57 32.89
C VAL A 456 5.73 33.85 34.38
N GLN A 457 6.85 33.43 34.97
CA GLN A 457 7.13 33.71 36.37
C GLN A 457 7.11 35.22 36.65
N THR A 458 7.72 36.01 35.74
CA THR A 458 7.70 37.47 35.80
C THR A 458 6.28 38.02 35.73
N ALA A 459 5.46 37.56 34.77
CA ALA A 459 4.08 38.01 34.61
C ALA A 459 3.20 37.67 35.82
N VAL A 460 3.36 36.48 36.41
CA VAL A 460 2.67 36.06 37.64
C VAL A 460 3.12 36.92 38.83
N THR A 461 4.43 37.18 38.96
CA THR A 461 4.98 38.03 40.04
C THR A 461 4.43 39.45 39.97
N PHE A 462 4.19 39.99 38.77
CA PHE A 462 3.53 41.28 38.57
C PHE A 462 1.98 41.23 38.64
N GLY A 463 1.39 40.14 39.12
CA GLY A 463 -0.06 40.02 39.35
C GLY A 463 -0.90 39.91 38.08
N SER A 464 -0.33 39.52 36.94
CA SER A 464 -1.11 39.34 35.70
C SER A 464 -2.08 38.16 35.84
N PRO A 465 -3.38 38.32 35.51
CA PRO A 465 -4.33 37.22 35.59
C PRO A 465 -4.01 36.12 34.56
N GLU A 466 -4.31 34.85 34.91
CA GLU A 466 -4.01 33.66 34.08
C GLU A 466 -4.47 33.82 32.62
N ARG A 467 -5.66 34.42 32.41
CA ARG A 467 -6.22 34.67 31.07
C ARG A 467 -5.32 35.57 30.22
N ASN A 468 -4.66 36.57 30.82
CA ASN A 468 -3.77 37.48 30.11
C ASN A 468 -2.43 36.81 29.81
N ILE A 469 -1.90 36.02 30.75
CA ILE A 469 -0.69 35.21 30.55
C ILE A 469 -0.92 34.24 29.38
N PHE A 470 -2.05 33.53 29.38
CA PHE A 470 -2.41 32.65 28.27
C PHE A 470 -2.52 33.42 26.94
N LYS A 471 -3.31 34.50 26.89
CA LYS A 471 -3.54 35.25 25.65
C LYS A 471 -2.29 35.91 25.07
N LYS A 472 -1.41 36.46 25.92
CA LYS A 472 -0.26 37.26 25.48
C LYS A 472 1.03 36.45 25.33
N LEU A 473 1.23 35.40 26.13
CA LEU A 473 2.47 34.62 26.13
C LEU A 473 2.29 33.25 25.45
N LEU A 474 1.28 32.48 25.85
CA LEU A 474 1.13 31.09 25.39
C LEU A 474 0.41 30.96 24.05
N ALA A 475 -0.71 31.67 23.86
CA ALA A 475 -1.54 31.59 22.67
C ALA A 475 -0.81 31.97 21.36
N PRO A 476 0.06 33.00 21.32
CA PRO A 476 0.85 33.30 20.11
C PRO A 476 1.79 32.17 19.71
N ARG A 477 2.37 31.47 20.70
CA ARG A 477 3.28 30.33 20.47
C ARG A 477 2.55 29.09 20.01
N ILE A 478 1.40 28.80 20.61
CA ILE A 478 0.49 27.75 20.13
C ILE A 478 0.13 28.04 18.67
N ARG A 479 -0.32 29.26 18.34
CA ARG A 479 -0.65 29.66 16.96
C ARG A 479 0.52 29.48 15.98
N ALA A 480 1.73 29.85 16.40
CA ALA A 480 2.94 29.64 15.59
C ALA A 480 3.27 28.16 15.36
N ALA A 481 2.81 27.27 16.25
CA ALA A 481 2.96 25.83 16.14
C ALA A 481 1.84 25.14 15.34
N LEU A 482 0.65 25.76 15.26
CA LEU A 482 -0.49 25.19 14.55
C LEU A 482 -0.22 25.02 13.05
N ILE A 483 0.31 26.05 12.40
CA ILE A 483 0.56 26.03 10.95
C ILE A 483 1.51 24.89 10.55
N PRO A 484 2.72 24.75 11.14
CA PRO A 484 3.62 23.67 10.77
C PRO A 484 3.10 22.29 11.21
N ALA A 485 2.37 22.18 12.33
CA ALA A 485 1.74 20.92 12.73
C ALA A 485 0.67 20.50 11.72
N PHE A 486 -0.22 21.41 11.35
CA PHE A 486 -1.28 21.19 10.36
C PHE A 486 -0.72 20.83 8.98
N ALA A 487 0.29 21.55 8.51
CA ALA A 487 0.94 21.25 7.23
C ALA A 487 1.56 19.84 7.24
N LEU A 488 2.26 19.48 8.33
CA LEU A 488 2.85 18.16 8.48
C LEU A 488 1.80 17.04 8.51
N THR A 489 0.76 17.17 9.35
CA THR A 489 -0.26 16.12 9.47
C THR A 489 -1.11 15.97 8.22
N THR A 490 -1.41 17.08 7.53
CA THR A 490 -2.08 17.06 6.23
C THR A 490 -1.26 16.28 5.22
N PHE A 491 0.04 16.56 5.15
CA PHE A 491 0.92 15.85 4.23
C PHE A 491 0.99 14.35 4.56
N MET A 492 1.13 13.98 5.84
CA MET A 492 1.15 12.57 6.26
C MET A 492 -0.15 11.85 5.88
N ALA A 493 -1.30 12.49 6.09
CA ALA A 493 -2.60 11.94 5.66
C ALA A 493 -2.70 11.82 4.14
N ALA A 494 -2.15 12.76 3.37
CA ALA A 494 -2.13 12.71 1.92
C ALA A 494 -1.26 11.57 1.38
N SER A 495 -0.27 11.12 2.16
CA SER A 495 0.68 10.08 1.75
C SER A 495 0.22 8.64 2.01
N ASP A 496 -0.98 8.42 2.56
CA ASP A 496 -1.46 7.07 2.84
C ASP A 496 -2.02 6.37 1.59
N VAL A 497 -1.53 5.15 1.36
CA VAL A 497 -2.01 4.22 0.33
C VAL A 497 -2.94 3.17 0.94
N SER A 498 -2.84 2.91 2.25
CA SER A 498 -3.43 1.72 2.87
C SER A 498 -4.92 1.86 3.18
N ALA A 499 -5.34 2.91 3.89
CA ALA A 499 -6.76 3.12 4.17
C ALA A 499 -7.52 3.48 2.89
N THR A 500 -6.87 4.23 2.00
CA THR A 500 -7.47 4.59 0.72
C THR A 500 -7.60 3.37 -0.19
N SER A 501 -6.67 2.43 -0.28
CA SER A 501 -6.88 1.22 -1.11
C SER A 501 -7.91 0.23 -0.55
N THR A 502 -7.98 0.08 0.78
CA THR A 502 -8.83 -0.93 1.43
C THR A 502 -10.26 -0.46 1.67
N ASN A 503 -10.45 0.85 1.81
CA ASN A 503 -11.74 1.46 2.17
C ASN A 503 -12.09 2.66 1.27
N ALA A 504 -11.46 2.86 0.12
CA ALA A 504 -11.91 3.90 -0.82
C ALA A 504 -13.27 3.56 -1.42
N SER A 505 -14.04 4.63 -1.61
CA SER A 505 -15.10 4.73 -2.59
C SER A 505 -14.58 4.50 -4.02
N ALA A 506 -15.46 4.26 -5.00
CA ALA A 506 -15.12 4.09 -6.42
C ALA A 506 -14.26 5.21 -6.99
N GLU A 507 -14.43 6.39 -6.43
CA GLU A 507 -13.63 7.58 -6.67
C GLU A 507 -12.12 7.42 -6.31
N PRO A 508 -11.17 7.59 -7.26
CA PRO A 508 -9.75 7.40 -6.98
C PRO A 508 -9.12 8.49 -6.10
N TYR A 509 -8.04 8.11 -5.42
CA TYR A 509 -7.08 8.98 -4.73
C TYR A 509 -5.71 8.88 -5.40
N LEU A 510 -4.90 9.95 -5.34
CA LEU A 510 -3.61 9.99 -6.05
C LEU A 510 -2.68 8.81 -5.70
N PRO A 511 -2.49 8.41 -4.43
CA PRO A 511 -1.61 7.30 -4.09
C PRO A 511 -2.07 5.96 -4.68
N VAL A 512 -3.37 5.67 -4.61
CA VAL A 512 -3.97 4.43 -5.13
C VAL A 512 -3.91 4.40 -6.65
N LEU A 513 -4.16 5.55 -7.30
CA LEU A 513 -4.03 5.68 -8.74
C LEU A 513 -2.60 5.42 -9.20
N ALA A 514 -1.60 5.98 -8.52
CA ALA A 514 -0.19 5.72 -8.82
C ALA A 514 0.15 4.23 -8.66
N LEU A 515 -0.32 3.59 -7.59
CA LEU A 515 -0.09 2.17 -7.34
C LEU A 515 -0.71 1.31 -8.45
N ASN A 516 -1.98 1.54 -8.77
CA ASN A 516 -2.68 0.78 -9.81
C ASN A 516 -2.04 1.01 -11.19
N ALA A 517 -1.59 2.23 -11.50
CA ALA A 517 -0.91 2.53 -12.75
C ALA A 517 0.44 1.80 -12.85
N LEU A 518 1.25 1.81 -11.79
CA LEU A 518 2.51 1.06 -11.75
C LEU A 518 2.28 -0.46 -11.92
N ASN A 519 1.30 -1.01 -11.21
CA ASN A 519 0.95 -2.42 -11.34
C ASN A 519 0.39 -2.78 -12.72
N SER A 520 -0.32 -1.85 -13.37
CA SER A 520 -0.88 -2.07 -14.71
C SER A 520 0.15 -2.05 -15.83
N GLY A 521 1.35 -1.51 -15.60
CA GLY A 521 2.40 -1.34 -16.62
C GLY A 521 2.01 -0.47 -17.81
N LEU A 522 0.83 0.17 -17.75
CA LEU A 522 0.32 1.07 -18.77
C LEU A 522 0.74 2.50 -18.40
N ASP A 523 1.58 3.10 -19.25
CA ASP A 523 1.96 4.52 -19.22
C ASP A 523 2.60 5.02 -17.90
N SER A 524 3.93 5.19 -17.90
CA SER A 524 4.68 5.72 -16.76
C SER A 524 4.44 7.21 -16.49
N SER A 525 3.68 7.91 -17.36
CA SER A 525 3.39 9.34 -17.20
C SER A 525 2.61 9.61 -15.91
N VAL A 526 1.58 8.83 -15.61
CA VAL A 526 0.70 9.05 -14.45
C VAL A 526 1.46 8.95 -13.11
N PRO A 527 2.20 7.85 -12.82
CA PRO A 527 3.02 7.79 -11.61
C PRO A 527 4.05 8.91 -11.53
N THR A 528 4.67 9.29 -12.66
CA THR A 528 5.68 10.36 -12.72
C THR A 528 5.07 11.72 -12.36
N HIS A 529 3.93 12.07 -12.93
CA HIS A 529 3.19 13.29 -12.61
C HIS A 529 2.80 13.33 -11.13
N ILE A 530 2.30 12.21 -10.59
CA ILE A 530 1.94 12.10 -9.18
C ILE A 530 3.17 12.28 -8.28
N ALA A 531 4.30 11.65 -8.60
CA ALA A 531 5.55 11.82 -7.86
C ALA A 531 5.99 13.29 -7.83
N LEU A 532 5.90 14.01 -8.95
CA LEU A 532 6.21 15.44 -9.02
C LEU A 532 5.29 16.30 -8.14
N ILE A 533 3.99 15.99 -8.09
CA ILE A 533 3.04 16.67 -7.18
C ILE A 533 3.52 16.50 -5.72
N TYR A 534 3.80 15.27 -5.29
CA TYR A 534 4.21 15.00 -3.91
C TYR A 534 5.55 15.66 -3.55
N VAL A 535 6.52 15.69 -4.47
CA VAL A 535 7.79 16.42 -4.26
C VAL A 535 7.56 17.92 -4.11
N GLY A 536 6.68 18.51 -4.94
CA GLY A 536 6.31 19.91 -4.86
C GLY A 536 5.65 20.28 -3.53
N VAL A 537 4.65 19.50 -3.11
CA VAL A 537 3.94 19.72 -1.83
C VAL A 537 4.86 19.47 -0.62
N ALA A 538 5.74 18.46 -0.67
CA ALA A 538 6.74 18.20 0.37
C ALA A 538 7.72 19.38 0.51
N SER A 539 8.14 19.98 -0.60
CA SER A 539 9.02 21.15 -0.61
C SER A 539 8.34 22.38 -0.02
N ALA A 540 7.07 22.63 -0.38
CA ALA A 540 6.28 23.71 0.20
C ALA A 540 6.07 23.53 1.71
N THR A 541 5.75 22.30 2.15
CA THR A 541 5.57 21.95 3.57
C THR A 541 6.88 22.14 4.34
N THR A 542 8.01 21.72 3.77
CA THR A 542 9.35 21.93 4.32
C THR A 542 9.65 23.41 4.51
N PHE A 543 9.35 24.23 3.51
CA PHE A 543 9.54 25.68 3.60
C PHE A 543 8.72 26.30 4.75
N ILE A 544 7.44 25.92 4.88
CA ILE A 544 6.56 26.38 5.95
C ILE A 544 7.12 25.99 7.33
N VAL A 545 7.51 24.71 7.49
CA VAL A 545 8.06 24.21 8.76
C VAL A 545 9.35 24.94 9.13
N LEU A 546 10.32 25.02 8.22
CA LEU A 546 11.60 25.66 8.50
C LEU A 546 11.47 27.15 8.79
N ARG A 547 10.58 27.86 8.09
CA ARG A 547 10.29 29.28 8.34
C ARG A 547 9.70 29.50 9.73
N SER A 548 8.81 28.63 10.18
CA SER A 548 8.25 28.69 11.55
C SER A 548 9.31 28.40 12.63
N LEU A 549 10.24 27.50 12.34
CA LEU A 549 11.33 27.15 13.25
C LEU A 549 12.42 28.23 13.37
N THR A 550 12.72 28.96 12.30
CA THR A 550 13.67 30.09 12.36
C THR A 550 13.11 31.27 13.14
N LEU A 551 11.82 31.59 12.96
CA LEU A 551 11.13 32.64 13.72
C LEU A 551 11.11 32.36 15.24
N THR A 552 11.04 31.09 15.65
CA THR A 552 11.06 30.71 17.07
C THR A 552 12.46 30.76 17.70
N ARG A 553 13.53 30.47 16.95
CA ARG A 553 14.92 30.56 17.45
C ARG A 553 15.38 31.98 17.80
N TYR A 554 14.84 33.02 17.15
CA TYR A 554 15.17 34.41 17.47
C TYR A 554 14.75 34.86 18.87
N THR A 555 13.95 34.06 19.58
CA THR A 555 13.42 34.39 20.91
C THR A 555 13.83 33.43 22.02
N ALA A 556 14.55 32.34 21.71
CA ALA A 556 14.93 31.31 22.67
C ALA A 556 16.46 31.25 22.84
N ARG A 557 17.04 32.20 23.59
CA ARG A 557 18.35 31.99 24.23
C ARG A 557 18.12 31.13 25.48
N GLN A 558 18.80 29.99 25.53
CA GLN A 558 18.67 28.99 26.59
C GLN A 558 19.00 29.55 27.97
N THR A 559 18.04 29.48 28.89
CA THR A 559 18.30 29.36 30.34
C THR A 559 17.53 28.14 30.85
N THR A 560 18.22 27.30 31.59
CA THR A 560 17.78 25.97 32.00
C THR A 560 16.95 26.02 33.28
N TYR A 561 15.83 25.30 33.22
CA TYR A 561 14.92 24.84 34.28
C TYR A 561 14.07 25.86 35.03
N PRO A 562 12.76 25.85 34.73
CA PRO A 562 11.77 26.32 35.68
C PRO A 562 10.76 25.22 36.05
N THR A 563 10.23 25.35 37.25
CA THR A 563 9.01 24.74 37.80
C THR A 563 7.87 24.56 36.77
N PRO A 564 7.08 23.46 36.86
CA PRO A 564 6.02 23.16 35.90
C PRO A 564 4.96 24.26 35.83
N LEU A 565 4.49 24.58 34.61
CA LEU A 565 3.47 25.62 34.37
C LEU A 565 2.16 25.40 35.15
N LYS A 566 1.85 24.17 35.55
CA LYS A 566 0.72 23.86 36.42
C LYS A 566 0.73 24.66 37.73
N GLU A 567 1.90 24.98 38.28
CA GLU A 567 1.99 25.81 39.49
C GLU A 567 1.52 27.25 39.25
N TYR A 568 1.59 27.71 38.00
CA TYR A 568 1.27 29.08 37.60
C TYR A 568 -0.09 29.22 36.88
N LEU A 569 -0.62 28.12 36.33
CA LEU A 569 -1.88 28.08 35.54
C LEU A 569 -2.76 26.86 35.91
N PRO A 570 -3.19 26.71 37.18
CA PRO A 570 -3.93 25.54 37.65
C PRO A 570 -5.30 25.35 36.96
N THR A 571 -6.05 26.44 36.74
CA THR A 571 -7.39 26.34 36.12
C THR A 571 -7.33 25.87 34.67
N LEU A 572 -6.34 26.38 33.92
CA LEU A 572 -6.09 25.96 32.54
C LEU A 572 -5.69 24.47 32.47
N SER A 573 -4.95 23.97 33.47
CA SER A 573 -4.55 22.56 33.51
C SER A 573 -5.72 21.61 33.75
N ALA A 574 -6.73 22.00 34.54
CA ALA A 574 -7.87 21.15 34.87
C ALA A 574 -8.81 20.91 33.68
N SER A 575 -9.04 21.94 32.85
CA SER A 575 -10.00 21.89 31.74
C SER A 575 -9.57 21.04 30.54
N VAL A 576 -8.27 20.73 30.39
CA VAL A 576 -7.74 20.02 29.21
C VAL A 576 -7.49 18.53 29.50
N ILE A 577 -7.52 18.11 30.77
CA ILE A 577 -7.32 16.71 31.20
C ILE A 577 -8.37 15.73 30.64
N PRO A 578 -9.68 16.05 30.62
CA PRO A 578 -10.70 15.11 30.14
C PRO A 578 -10.48 14.73 28.67
N PHE A 579 -10.07 15.68 27.84
CA PHE A 579 -9.85 15.48 26.41
C PHE A 579 -8.67 14.54 26.11
N ALA A 580 -7.54 14.70 26.81
CA ALA A 580 -6.40 13.80 26.68
C ALA A 580 -6.75 12.37 27.13
N LEU A 581 -7.58 12.23 28.17
CA LEU A 581 -8.01 10.93 28.68
C LEU A 581 -8.92 10.21 27.68
N ILE A 582 -9.87 10.93 27.06
CA ILE A 582 -10.75 10.37 26.02
C ILE A 582 -9.93 9.80 24.86
N PHE A 583 -8.90 10.51 24.40
CA PHE A 583 -8.06 10.01 23.31
C PHE A 583 -7.27 8.75 23.69
N VAL A 584 -6.74 8.69 24.91
CA VAL A 584 -6.05 7.50 25.42
C VAL A 584 -7.02 6.32 25.51
N ILE A 585 -8.25 6.54 25.98
CA ILE A 585 -9.30 5.51 26.05
C ILE A 585 -9.67 5.01 24.65
N MET A 586 -9.85 5.92 23.68
CA MET A 586 -10.14 5.57 22.30
C MET A 586 -9.00 4.75 21.65
N SER A 587 -7.76 5.17 21.86
CA SER A 587 -6.58 4.46 21.36
C SER A 587 -6.47 3.07 22.01
N ALA A 588 -6.77 2.95 23.30
CA ALA A 588 -6.81 1.67 24.00
C ALA A 588 -7.94 0.77 23.48
N GLY A 589 -9.12 1.32 23.17
CA GLY A 589 -10.22 0.59 22.55
C GLY A 589 -9.85 -0.02 21.20
N ILE A 590 -9.19 0.76 20.34
CA ILE A 590 -8.67 0.26 19.05
C ILE A 590 -7.69 -0.89 19.28
N ILE A 591 -6.75 -0.76 20.21
CA ILE A 591 -5.77 -1.80 20.53
C ILE A 591 -6.46 -3.07 21.06
N ILE A 592 -7.49 -2.93 21.91
CA ILE A 592 -8.26 -4.07 22.43
C ILE A 592 -8.96 -4.80 21.28
N VAL A 593 -9.63 -4.09 20.38
CA VAL A 593 -10.28 -4.68 19.20
C VAL A 593 -9.24 -5.40 18.34
N MET A 594 -8.06 -4.81 18.15
CA MET A 594 -6.97 -5.45 17.42
C MET A 594 -6.49 -6.73 18.11
N LEU A 595 -6.31 -6.73 19.44
CA LEU A 595 -5.88 -7.91 20.19
C LEU A 595 -6.93 -9.05 20.16
N VAL A 596 -8.21 -8.71 20.23
CA VAL A 596 -9.32 -9.66 20.06
C VAL A 596 -9.30 -10.22 18.63
N GLY A 597 -9.13 -9.34 17.64
CA GLY A 597 -8.96 -9.69 16.22
C GLY A 597 -7.85 -10.71 16.00
N ALA A 598 -6.66 -10.40 16.52
CA ALA A 598 -5.48 -11.25 16.41
C ALA A 598 -5.67 -12.60 17.12
N SER A 599 -6.31 -12.61 18.29
CA SER A 599 -6.57 -13.85 19.03
C SER A 599 -7.49 -14.78 18.24
N ASN A 600 -8.56 -14.23 17.66
CA ASN A 600 -9.49 -15.01 16.85
C ASN A 600 -8.84 -15.57 15.58
N TRP A 601 -8.03 -14.76 14.88
CA TRP A 601 -7.26 -15.23 13.73
C TRP A 601 -6.27 -16.34 14.09
N PHE A 602 -5.55 -16.19 15.21
CA PHE A 602 -4.59 -17.19 15.67
C PHE A 602 -5.26 -18.53 16.02
N ILE A 603 -6.53 -18.48 16.47
CA ILE A 603 -7.32 -19.67 16.81
C ILE A 603 -7.87 -20.35 15.55
N HIS A 604 -8.20 -19.60 14.49
CA HIS A 604 -8.99 -20.12 13.37
C HIS A 604 -8.25 -20.25 12.03
N THR A 605 -7.14 -19.54 11.80
CA THR A 605 -6.67 -19.31 10.42
C THR A 605 -5.15 -19.21 10.23
N ALA A 606 -4.34 -19.26 11.29
CA ALA A 606 -2.90 -19.02 11.17
C ALA A 606 -2.17 -20.10 10.33
N SER A 607 -1.72 -19.75 9.12
CA SER A 607 -0.73 -20.54 8.39
C SER A 607 0.68 -20.25 8.97
N ALA A 608 1.44 -21.30 9.28
CA ALA A 608 2.81 -21.18 9.79
C ALA A 608 3.74 -20.39 8.83
N GLU A 609 3.40 -20.37 7.55
CA GLU A 609 4.12 -19.70 6.48
C GLU A 609 4.05 -18.17 6.58
N LEU A 610 2.87 -17.58 6.77
CA LEU A 610 2.71 -16.13 6.92
C LEU A 610 3.50 -15.62 8.13
N LEU A 611 3.45 -16.38 9.23
CA LEU A 611 4.17 -16.05 10.46
C LEU A 611 5.70 -16.09 10.24
N GLY A 612 6.20 -17.11 9.53
CA GLY A 612 7.61 -17.21 9.17
C GLY A 612 8.09 -16.05 8.27
N GLN A 613 7.29 -15.66 7.28
CA GLN A 613 7.61 -14.54 6.39
C GLN A 613 7.62 -13.20 7.15
N THR A 614 6.62 -12.93 8.01
CA THR A 614 6.55 -11.71 8.82
C THR A 614 7.74 -11.60 9.79
N VAL A 615 8.19 -12.71 10.38
CA VAL A 615 9.39 -12.73 11.24
C VAL A 615 10.64 -12.39 10.44
N ARG A 616 10.85 -13.03 9.28
CA ARG A 616 12.00 -12.76 8.40
C ARG A 616 12.11 -11.29 8.02
N GLU A 617 10.98 -10.67 7.68
CA GLU A 617 10.94 -9.26 7.27
C GLU A 617 11.05 -8.30 8.45
N SER A 618 10.55 -8.68 9.63
CA SER A 618 10.80 -7.95 10.87
C SER A 618 12.29 -7.90 11.22
N LEU A 619 13.04 -8.97 10.93
CA LEU A 619 14.50 -9.01 11.08
C LEU A 619 15.22 -8.11 10.07
N LEU A 620 14.67 -7.87 8.88
CA LEU A 620 15.25 -6.89 7.93
C LEU A 620 15.22 -5.47 8.51
N ILE A 621 14.09 -5.08 9.12
CA ILE A 621 13.95 -3.78 9.76
C ILE A 621 14.91 -3.64 10.96
N LEU A 622 15.17 -4.72 11.70
CA LEU A 622 16.19 -4.76 12.75
C LEU A 622 17.60 -4.43 12.23
N GLY A 623 17.91 -4.73 10.96
CA GLY A 623 19.17 -4.33 10.33
C GLY A 623 19.20 -2.86 9.90
N ILE A 624 18.09 -2.37 9.35
CA ILE A 624 17.98 -1.01 8.79
C ILE A 624 18.05 0.06 9.88
N VAL A 625 17.36 -0.15 10.99
CA VAL A 625 17.20 0.85 12.06
C VAL A 625 18.53 1.25 12.73
N PRO A 626 19.40 0.32 13.16
CA PRO A 626 20.74 0.64 13.67
C PRO A 626 21.63 1.31 12.62
N LEU A 627 21.57 0.84 11.37
CA LEU A 627 22.36 1.41 10.28
C LEU A 627 21.96 2.87 10.01
N SER A 628 20.66 3.15 9.88
CA SER A 628 20.16 4.51 9.70
C SER A 628 20.46 5.40 10.90
N ALA A 629 20.35 4.87 12.13
CA ALA A 629 20.71 5.57 13.36
C ALA A 629 22.18 5.99 13.39
N ALA A 630 23.08 5.07 13.04
CA ALA A 630 24.51 5.33 13.00
C ALA A 630 24.87 6.39 11.94
N ILE A 631 24.34 6.24 10.72
CA ILE A 631 24.57 7.20 9.63
C ILE A 631 23.99 8.57 9.99
N GLY A 632 22.74 8.61 10.47
CA GLY A 632 22.08 9.86 10.89
C GLY A 632 22.82 10.54 12.03
N PHE A 633 23.39 9.80 12.98
CA PHE A 633 24.24 10.33 14.04
C PHE A 633 25.52 10.98 13.50
N LEU A 634 26.21 10.31 12.56
CA LEU A 634 27.41 10.85 11.92
C LEU A 634 27.11 12.16 11.17
N ILE A 635 26.02 12.18 10.40
CA ILE A 635 25.57 13.36 9.64
C ILE A 635 25.18 14.50 10.60
N ALA A 636 24.41 14.20 11.65
CA ALA A 636 23.95 15.19 12.64
C ALA A 636 25.11 15.81 13.43
N ARG A 637 26.18 15.04 13.64
CA ARG A 637 27.38 15.52 14.31
C ARG A 637 28.27 16.37 13.41
N HIS A 638 28.30 16.08 12.11
CA HIS A 638 29.15 16.79 11.17
C HIS A 638 28.83 18.29 11.11
N ARG A 639 29.87 19.14 11.07
CA ARG A 639 29.72 20.60 11.01
C ARG A 639 29.63 21.06 9.56
N TRP A 640 28.42 21.00 9.03
CA TRP A 640 28.15 21.40 7.66
C TRP A 640 28.28 22.91 7.43
N ALA A 641 28.79 23.29 6.26
CA ALA A 641 28.87 24.69 5.83
C ALA A 641 27.48 25.34 5.67
N PHE A 642 26.48 24.57 5.23
CA PHE A 642 25.12 25.05 4.93
C PHE A 642 24.05 24.25 5.71
N PRO A 643 23.95 24.41 7.04
CA PRO A 643 23.05 23.59 7.86
C PRO A 643 21.57 23.79 7.50
N HIS A 644 21.17 24.97 7.03
CA HIS A 644 19.79 25.24 6.61
C HIS A 644 19.40 24.46 5.34
N ALA A 645 20.30 24.41 4.35
CA ALA A 645 20.06 23.66 3.12
C ALA A 645 19.93 22.16 3.39
N ILE A 646 20.71 21.61 4.33
CA ILE A 646 20.67 20.20 4.70
C ILE A 646 19.39 19.87 5.45
N ASN A 647 18.99 20.71 6.40
CA ASN A 647 17.70 20.54 7.07
C ASN A 647 16.53 20.59 6.07
N ALA A 648 16.60 21.46 5.06
CA ALA A 648 15.60 21.50 3.99
C ALA A 648 15.62 20.21 3.16
N LEU A 649 16.78 19.79 2.68
CA LEU A 649 16.93 18.56 1.90
C LEU A 649 16.39 17.34 2.64
N PHE A 650 16.81 17.15 3.90
CA PHE A 650 16.40 16.00 4.70
C PHE A 650 14.92 16.04 5.06
N LEU A 651 14.35 17.22 5.33
CA LEU A 651 12.91 17.33 5.61
C LEU A 651 12.09 17.06 4.35
N THR A 652 12.48 17.62 3.20
CA THR A 652 11.82 17.33 1.92
C THR A 652 11.91 15.84 1.61
N ALA A 653 13.08 15.23 1.76
CA ALA A 653 13.27 13.80 1.52
C ALA A 653 12.40 12.94 2.46
N LEU A 654 12.33 13.27 3.75
CA LEU A 654 11.48 12.58 4.72
C LEU A 654 10.00 12.63 4.33
N LEU A 655 9.54 13.80 3.88
CA LEU A 655 8.15 13.99 3.46
C LEU A 655 7.90 13.32 2.10
N SER A 656 8.79 13.41 1.12
CA SER A 656 8.53 12.83 -0.21
C SER A 656 8.72 11.31 -0.28
N ALA A 657 9.52 10.72 0.63
CA ALA A 657 9.88 9.30 0.62
C ALA A 657 8.70 8.30 0.56
N PRO A 658 7.58 8.50 1.29
CA PRO A 658 6.44 7.58 1.30
C PRO A 658 5.82 7.32 -0.08
N ILE A 659 5.65 8.36 -0.90
CA ILE A 659 4.98 8.24 -2.21
C ILE A 659 5.99 8.42 -3.34
N ALA A 660 6.51 9.64 -3.51
CA ALA A 660 7.39 9.97 -4.62
C ALA A 660 8.71 9.16 -4.57
N GLY A 661 9.23 8.89 -3.38
CA GLY A 661 10.39 8.03 -3.19
C GLY A 661 10.14 6.60 -3.67
N GLY A 662 9.02 5.98 -3.24
CA GLY A 662 8.62 4.65 -3.68
C GLY A 662 8.39 4.55 -5.19
N ILE A 663 7.65 5.52 -5.77
CA ILE A 663 7.41 5.60 -7.22
C ILE A 663 8.72 5.75 -7.99
N LEU A 664 9.60 6.67 -7.59
CA LEU A 664 10.86 6.91 -8.28
C LEU A 664 11.76 5.68 -8.22
N ILE A 665 11.86 5.04 -7.06
CA ILE A 665 12.61 3.78 -6.90
C ILE A 665 12.02 2.70 -7.80
N HIS A 666 10.69 2.57 -7.87
CA HIS A 666 10.05 1.61 -8.78
C HIS A 666 10.47 1.89 -10.23
N LEU A 667 10.30 3.13 -10.68
CA LEU A 667 10.58 3.54 -12.07
C LEU A 667 12.06 3.42 -12.45
N VAL A 668 12.98 3.67 -11.51
CA VAL A 668 14.43 3.62 -11.75
C VAL A 668 14.95 2.19 -11.72
N PHE A 669 14.53 1.37 -10.74
CA PHE A 669 15.11 0.05 -10.51
C PHE A 669 14.35 -1.11 -11.16
N GLN A 670 13.22 -0.83 -11.82
CA GLN A 670 12.53 -1.79 -12.69
C GLN A 670 13.37 -2.19 -13.92
N HIS A 671 14.33 -1.36 -14.35
CA HIS A 671 15.22 -1.62 -15.47
C HIS A 671 16.69 -1.66 -15.02
N PRO A 672 17.57 -2.40 -15.72
CA PRO A 672 19.00 -2.33 -15.47
C PRO A 672 19.55 -0.95 -15.83
N ILE A 673 20.49 -0.45 -15.03
CA ILE A 673 21.17 0.82 -15.30
C ILE A 673 22.46 0.50 -16.07
N SER A 674 22.50 0.88 -17.35
CA SER A 674 23.66 0.71 -18.22
C SER A 674 24.26 2.05 -18.65
N ILE A 675 25.59 2.07 -18.84
CA ILE A 675 26.31 3.13 -19.55
C ILE A 675 27.01 2.47 -20.72
N GLY A 676 26.56 2.78 -21.95
CA GLY A 676 26.94 2.02 -23.14
C GLY A 676 26.45 0.57 -23.03
N ASP A 677 27.29 -0.39 -23.41
CA ASP A 677 26.99 -1.83 -23.34
C ASP A 677 27.25 -2.45 -21.96
N HIS A 678 27.74 -1.65 -20.99
CA HIS A 678 28.07 -2.14 -19.66
C HIS A 678 26.94 -1.85 -18.66
N THR A 679 26.38 -2.91 -18.08
CA THR A 679 25.44 -2.81 -16.96
C THR A 679 26.18 -2.45 -15.67
N ILE A 680 25.94 -1.24 -15.15
CA ILE A 680 26.52 -0.76 -13.89
C ILE A 680 25.76 -1.34 -12.70
N LEU A 681 24.44 -1.32 -12.81
CA LEU A 681 23.56 -1.88 -11.80
C LEU A 681 22.56 -2.83 -12.47
N PRO A 682 22.50 -4.10 -12.05
CA PRO A 682 21.46 -4.99 -12.53
C PRO A 682 20.10 -4.52 -12.03
N ARG A 683 19.03 -5.04 -12.63
CA ARG A 683 17.66 -4.82 -12.16
C ARG A 683 17.55 -5.19 -10.67
N LEU A 684 17.04 -4.27 -9.86
CA LEU A 684 16.92 -4.49 -8.41
C LEU A 684 15.49 -4.77 -7.96
N LEU A 685 14.49 -4.58 -8.82
CA LEU A 685 13.07 -4.80 -8.53
C LEU A 685 12.54 -6.01 -9.30
N GLY A 686 11.68 -6.83 -8.66
CA GLY A 686 11.12 -8.07 -9.23
C GLY A 686 11.85 -9.34 -8.79
N GLY A 687 11.19 -10.49 -8.92
CA GLY A 687 11.71 -11.82 -8.57
C GLY A 687 13.07 -12.22 -9.16
N GLY A 688 13.53 -11.66 -10.27
CA GLY A 688 14.84 -11.97 -10.89
C GLY A 688 15.98 -11.10 -10.37
N SER A 689 15.69 -10.16 -9.47
CA SER A 689 16.67 -9.23 -8.93
C SER A 689 17.48 -9.84 -7.77
N ILE A 690 18.58 -9.17 -7.41
CA ILE A 690 19.44 -9.59 -6.30
C ILE A 690 18.63 -9.70 -5.01
N ALA A 691 18.72 -10.85 -4.34
CA ALA A 691 17.95 -11.18 -3.13
C ALA A 691 16.42 -11.06 -3.33
N GLY A 692 15.93 -11.38 -4.53
CA GLY A 692 14.49 -11.43 -4.83
C GLY A 692 13.77 -10.08 -4.73
N GLY A 693 14.49 -8.96 -4.78
CA GLY A 693 13.95 -7.60 -4.67
C GLY A 693 14.10 -6.97 -3.30
N MET A 694 14.58 -7.74 -2.31
CA MET A 694 14.76 -7.26 -0.93
C MET A 694 15.77 -6.13 -0.81
N LEU A 695 16.77 -6.05 -1.69
CA LEU A 695 17.71 -4.92 -1.68
C LEU A 695 16.98 -3.60 -1.95
N THR A 696 16.04 -3.59 -2.88
CA THR A 696 15.26 -2.39 -3.18
C THR A 696 14.33 -2.04 -2.02
N VAL A 697 13.76 -3.03 -1.35
CA VAL A 697 13.02 -2.82 -0.09
C VAL A 697 13.89 -2.16 0.97
N VAL A 698 15.13 -2.61 1.14
CA VAL A 698 16.10 -1.99 2.06
C VAL A 698 16.41 -0.55 1.65
N LEU A 699 16.68 -0.29 0.37
CA LEU A 699 16.97 1.06 -0.14
C LEU A 699 15.80 2.01 0.09
N THR A 700 14.57 1.57 -0.20
CA THR A 700 13.35 2.34 0.01
C THR A 700 13.15 2.66 1.49
N ASN A 701 13.33 1.68 2.37
CA ASN A 701 13.21 1.90 3.81
C ASN A 701 14.32 2.81 4.34
N LEU A 702 15.55 2.73 3.81
CA LEU A 702 16.62 3.67 4.13
C LEU A 702 16.30 5.10 3.69
N LEU A 703 15.65 5.28 2.53
CA LEU A 703 15.22 6.60 2.04
C LEU A 703 14.29 7.30 3.04
N LEU A 704 13.48 6.53 3.78
CA LEU A 704 12.62 7.04 4.85
C LEU A 704 13.35 7.15 6.20
N ALA A 705 14.10 6.11 6.59
CA ALA A 705 14.73 5.98 7.90
C ALA A 705 15.87 6.97 8.12
N LEU A 706 16.71 7.20 7.10
CA LEU A 706 17.91 8.02 7.22
C LEU A 706 17.57 9.49 7.50
N PRO A 707 16.60 10.12 6.80
CA PRO A 707 16.17 11.46 7.14
C PRO A 707 15.54 11.59 8.52
N ALA A 708 14.68 10.64 8.91
CA ALA A 708 14.07 10.62 10.24
C ALA A 708 15.14 10.49 11.34
N SER A 709 16.10 9.59 11.13
CA SER A 709 17.23 9.37 12.03
C SER A 709 18.07 10.63 12.22
N TYR A 710 18.37 11.35 11.14
CA TYR A 710 19.11 12.62 11.22
C TYR A 710 18.43 13.63 12.16
N PHE A 711 17.10 13.80 12.07
CA PHE A 711 16.38 14.73 12.94
C PHE A 711 16.34 14.26 14.40
N LEU A 712 16.07 12.97 14.62
CA LEU A 712 16.03 12.38 15.96
C LEU A 712 17.40 12.44 16.66
N MET A 713 18.48 12.22 15.91
CA MET A 713 19.86 12.35 16.43
C MET A 713 20.27 13.79 16.64
N SER A 714 19.94 14.69 15.72
CA SER A 714 20.18 16.13 15.87
C SER A 714 19.51 16.67 17.13
N PHE A 715 18.28 16.26 17.41
CA PHE A 715 17.56 16.63 18.63
C PHE A 715 18.22 16.04 19.88
N SER A 716 18.58 14.76 19.84
CA SER A 716 19.25 14.07 20.95
C SER A 716 20.58 14.75 21.32
N LEU A 717 21.36 15.16 20.33
CA LEU A 717 22.64 15.84 20.51
C LEU A 717 22.52 17.23 21.15
N LEU A 718 21.38 17.92 21.03
CA LEU A 718 21.20 19.26 21.59
C LEU A 718 21.36 19.28 23.12
N SER A 719 20.93 18.23 23.83
CA SER A 719 21.02 18.22 25.30
C SER A 719 22.42 17.95 25.85
N VAL A 720 23.26 17.30 25.06
CA VAL A 720 24.64 16.95 25.44
C VAL A 720 25.66 17.92 24.85
N ARG A 721 25.21 18.88 24.03
CA ARG A 721 26.05 19.80 23.28
C ARG A 721 27.01 20.61 24.17
N GLN A 722 26.55 21.02 25.35
CA GLN A 722 27.39 21.75 26.30
C GLN A 722 28.48 20.85 26.89
N ALA A 723 28.11 19.66 27.38
CA ALA A 723 29.06 18.68 27.88
C ALA A 723 30.08 18.23 26.83
N MET A 724 29.66 18.11 25.57
CA MET A 724 30.53 17.83 24.43
C MET A 724 31.56 18.93 24.21
N ARG A 725 31.12 20.20 24.15
CA ARG A 725 32.01 21.35 23.95
C ARG A 725 33.01 21.46 25.07
N THR A 726 32.57 21.31 26.32
CA THR A 726 33.46 21.35 27.48
C THR A 726 34.51 20.24 27.43
N ALA A 727 34.14 19.01 27.04
CA ALA A 727 35.11 17.92 26.90
C ALA A 727 36.14 18.17 25.77
N GLU A 728 35.69 18.69 24.62
CA GLU A 728 36.56 19.06 23.50
C GLU A 728 37.49 20.24 23.85
N GLU A 729 36.99 21.25 24.57
CA GLU A 729 37.77 22.38 25.09
C GLU A 729 38.82 21.95 26.12
N LEU A 730 38.54 20.89 26.89
CA LEU A 730 39.50 20.26 27.81
C LEU A 730 40.51 19.33 27.09
N GLY A 731 40.54 19.32 25.76
CA GLY A 731 41.54 18.60 24.96
C GLY A 731 41.18 17.14 24.65
N ALA A 732 39.96 16.68 24.95
CA ALA A 732 39.54 15.34 24.54
C ALA A 732 39.31 15.28 23.02
N SER A 733 39.89 14.28 22.36
CA SER A 733 39.65 14.07 20.93
C SER A 733 38.18 13.82 20.65
N THR A 734 37.73 14.22 19.46
CA THR A 734 36.36 14.06 18.99
C THR A 734 35.86 12.63 19.22
N THR A 735 36.67 11.63 18.85
CA THR A 735 36.34 10.20 19.03
C THR A 735 36.14 9.84 20.50
N ARG A 736 37.07 10.25 21.38
CA ARG A 736 37.02 9.97 22.83
C ARG A 736 35.78 10.61 23.46
N THR A 737 35.51 11.87 23.17
CA THR A 737 34.30 12.59 23.65
C THR A 737 33.01 11.85 23.26
N THR A 738 32.94 11.30 22.04
CA THR A 738 31.79 10.51 21.61
C THR A 738 31.57 9.28 22.49
N LEU A 739 32.62 8.49 22.65
CA LEU A 739 32.54 7.17 23.26
C LEU A 739 32.31 7.25 24.77
N THR A 740 32.89 8.26 25.43
CA THR A 740 32.87 8.36 26.90
C THR A 740 31.84 9.33 27.44
N VAL A 741 31.41 10.34 26.66
CA VAL A 741 30.47 11.38 27.11
C VAL A 741 29.15 11.28 26.38
N VAL A 742 29.17 11.28 25.04
CA VAL A 742 27.95 11.38 24.22
C VAL A 742 27.12 10.12 24.25
N ILE A 743 27.70 8.97 23.90
CA ILE A 743 26.97 7.70 23.81
C ILE A 743 26.38 7.31 25.17
N PRO A 744 27.12 7.34 26.29
CA PRO A 744 26.56 7.02 27.60
C PRO A 744 25.44 7.98 28.03
N ALA A 745 25.58 9.28 27.76
CA ALA A 745 24.57 10.27 28.11
C ALA A 745 23.29 10.18 27.25
N LEU A 746 23.40 9.60 26.05
CA LEU A 746 22.28 9.41 25.12
C LEU A 746 21.66 8.01 25.17
N ALA A 747 22.25 7.04 25.88
CA ALA A 747 21.82 5.63 25.90
C ALA A 747 20.30 5.45 26.07
N GLY A 748 19.69 6.13 27.05
CA GLY A 748 18.24 6.06 27.27
C GLY A 748 17.38 6.69 26.16
N ARG A 749 17.91 7.68 25.45
CA ARG A 749 17.21 8.37 24.35
C ARG A 749 17.37 7.64 23.03
N LEU A 750 18.51 6.98 22.82
CA LEU A 750 18.73 6.12 21.66
C LEU A 750 17.68 4.99 21.60
N ILE A 751 17.27 4.45 22.75
CA ILE A 751 16.14 3.51 22.84
C ILE A 751 14.86 4.11 22.24
N GLY A 752 14.52 5.34 22.62
CA GLY A 752 13.36 6.05 22.07
C GLY A 752 13.48 6.36 20.58
N VAL A 753 14.70 6.62 20.08
CA VAL A 753 14.95 6.82 18.64
C VAL A 753 14.78 5.51 17.87
N PHE A 754 15.31 4.40 18.38
CA PHE A 754 15.13 3.08 17.78
C PHE A 754 13.67 2.64 17.78
N ALA A 755 12.95 2.92 18.87
CA ALA A 755 11.50 2.74 18.96
C ALA A 755 10.75 3.47 17.85
N ALA A 756 11.01 4.77 17.72
CA ALA A 756 10.35 5.63 16.77
C ALA A 756 10.66 5.24 15.32
N LEU A 757 11.92 4.91 15.00
CA LEU A 757 12.32 4.48 13.67
C LEU A 757 11.75 3.11 13.30
N SER A 758 11.77 2.15 14.22
CA SER A 758 11.17 0.82 13.98
C SER A 758 9.67 0.95 13.73
N GLY A 759 8.98 1.76 14.54
CA GLY A 759 7.58 2.09 14.35
C GLY A 759 7.30 2.75 13.01
N LEU A 760 8.07 3.78 12.66
CA LEU A 760 7.92 4.49 11.39
C LEU A 760 8.03 3.54 10.19
N LEU A 761 9.02 2.65 10.17
CA LEU A 761 9.25 1.72 9.06
C LEU A 761 8.20 0.61 8.98
N MET A 762 7.64 0.20 10.12
CA MET A 762 6.56 -0.79 10.15
C MET A 762 5.22 -0.19 9.68
N CYS A 763 5.01 1.11 9.87
CA CYS A 763 3.67 1.71 9.82
C CYS A 763 3.45 2.67 8.65
N MET A 764 4.51 3.34 8.18
CA MET A 764 4.43 4.06 6.91
C MET A 764 4.53 3.03 5.79
N SER A 765 3.38 2.49 5.41
CA SER A 765 3.22 1.43 4.42
C SER A 765 3.50 1.86 2.98
N ALA A 766 3.55 3.16 2.75
CA ALA A 766 3.56 3.72 1.41
C ALA A 766 4.84 3.43 0.59
N PRO A 767 6.08 3.54 1.11
CA PRO A 767 7.27 3.30 0.27
C PRO A 767 7.35 1.85 -0.24
N SER A 768 7.05 0.90 0.65
CA SER A 768 7.12 -0.54 0.38
C SER A 768 6.01 -1.01 -0.54
N ALA A 769 4.81 -0.44 -0.45
CA ALA A 769 3.69 -0.78 -1.33
C ALA A 769 4.03 -0.68 -2.83
N PHE A 770 4.93 0.24 -3.21
CA PHE A 770 5.34 0.42 -4.60
C PHE A 770 6.47 -0.51 -5.05
N VAL A 771 7.24 -1.11 -4.14
CA VAL A 771 8.56 -1.68 -4.47
C VAL A 771 8.71 -3.14 -4.05
N VAL A 772 7.91 -3.57 -3.09
CA VAL A 772 8.02 -4.88 -2.49
C VAL A 772 7.55 -5.97 -3.46
N PRO A 773 8.28 -7.09 -3.57
CA PRO A 773 7.86 -8.21 -4.39
C PRO A 773 6.50 -8.75 -3.95
N VAL A 774 5.66 -9.08 -4.92
CA VAL A 774 4.37 -9.75 -4.67
C VAL A 774 4.62 -11.09 -3.98
N GLY A 775 3.86 -11.36 -2.92
CA GLY A 775 4.05 -12.53 -2.03
C GLY A 775 4.88 -12.25 -0.78
N SER A 776 5.37 -11.02 -0.57
CA SER A 776 5.95 -10.62 0.71
C SER A 776 4.89 -10.59 1.81
N ALA A 777 5.28 -10.84 3.05
CA ALA A 777 4.41 -10.67 4.22
C ALA A 777 4.58 -9.29 4.88
N PHE A 778 5.12 -8.30 4.16
CA PHE A 778 5.44 -7.01 4.77
C PHE A 778 4.12 -6.44 5.22
N PRO A 779 3.91 -6.14 6.52
CA PRO A 779 2.57 -5.87 7.02
C PRO A 779 1.86 -4.78 6.21
N ALA A 780 2.59 -3.70 5.90
CA ALA A 780 2.19 -2.63 4.99
C ALA A 780 1.59 -3.06 3.64
N VAL A 781 2.14 -4.11 3.03
CA VAL A 781 1.84 -4.58 1.67
C VAL A 781 0.83 -5.72 1.73
N ALA A 782 1.00 -6.65 2.67
CA ALA A 782 0.08 -7.76 2.89
C ALA A 782 -1.32 -7.29 3.34
N LEU A 783 -1.40 -6.14 4.03
CA LEU A 783 -2.68 -5.53 4.41
C LEU A 783 -3.54 -5.11 3.22
N LEU A 784 -2.93 -4.75 2.08
CA LEU A 784 -3.65 -4.27 0.91
C LEU A 784 -4.56 -5.35 0.32
N PRO A 785 -4.06 -6.52 -0.13
CA PRO A 785 -4.92 -7.57 -0.65
C PRO A 785 -5.88 -8.07 0.43
N LEU A 786 -5.44 -8.31 1.67
CA LEU A 786 -6.32 -8.84 2.72
C LEU A 786 -7.48 -7.90 3.05
N GLY A 787 -7.24 -6.59 3.11
CA GLY A 787 -8.31 -5.61 3.30
C GLY A 787 -9.25 -5.52 2.12
N ILE A 788 -8.72 -5.60 0.89
CA ILE A 788 -9.52 -5.62 -0.34
C ILE A 788 -10.38 -6.88 -0.42
N HIS A 789 -9.83 -8.05 -0.06
CA HIS A 789 -10.56 -9.31 0.04
C HIS A 789 -11.55 -9.33 1.21
N GLY A 790 -11.64 -8.29 2.04
CA GLY A 790 -12.53 -8.30 3.19
C GLY A 790 -12.14 -9.28 4.30
N ASP A 791 -10.89 -9.75 4.33
CA ASP A 791 -10.37 -10.58 5.43
C ASP A 791 -9.98 -9.70 6.61
N HIS A 792 -11.00 -9.25 7.34
CA HIS A 792 -10.85 -8.31 8.45
C HIS A 792 -10.00 -8.85 9.60
N TRP A 793 -10.04 -10.17 9.81
CA TRP A 793 -9.31 -10.81 10.89
C TRP A 793 -7.81 -10.84 10.60
N SER A 794 -7.43 -11.20 9.36
CA SER A 794 -6.02 -11.15 8.93
C SER A 794 -5.49 -9.72 8.91
N VAL A 795 -6.31 -8.73 8.53
CA VAL A 795 -5.95 -7.30 8.60
C VAL A 795 -5.63 -6.86 10.03
N LEU A 796 -6.50 -7.21 11.00
CA LEU A 796 -6.27 -6.89 12.41
C LEU A 796 -5.06 -7.64 12.97
N ALA A 797 -4.90 -8.92 12.63
CA ALA A 797 -3.78 -9.75 13.07
C ALA A 797 -2.44 -9.20 12.57
N LEU A 798 -2.31 -8.90 11.28
CA LEU A 798 -1.09 -8.28 10.73
C LEU A 798 -0.82 -6.90 11.35
N GLY A 799 -1.86 -6.11 11.60
CA GLY A 799 -1.75 -4.86 12.34
C GLY A 799 -1.17 -5.04 13.74
N THR A 800 -1.61 -6.07 14.48
CA THR A 800 -1.03 -6.40 15.79
C THR A 800 0.39 -6.92 15.69
N LEU A 801 0.70 -7.74 14.69
CA LEU A 801 2.04 -8.26 14.48
C LEU A 801 3.01 -7.12 14.21
N ALA A 802 2.67 -6.19 13.32
CA ALA A 802 3.47 -4.99 13.07
C ALA A 802 3.73 -4.16 14.34
N ALA A 803 2.68 -3.90 15.13
CA ALA A 803 2.78 -3.17 16.39
C ALA A 803 3.63 -3.93 17.44
N SER A 804 3.46 -5.25 17.52
CA SER A 804 4.20 -6.11 18.45
C SER A 804 5.68 -6.23 18.07
N SER A 805 6.00 -6.34 16.78
CA SER A 805 7.38 -6.32 16.28
C SER A 805 8.08 -5.01 16.65
N ALA A 806 7.39 -3.87 16.50
CA ALA A 806 7.93 -2.59 16.96
C ALA A 806 8.23 -2.60 18.48
N LEU A 807 7.34 -3.15 19.32
CA LEU A 807 7.55 -3.28 20.77
C LEU A 807 8.68 -4.25 21.14
N VAL A 808 8.84 -5.34 20.40
CA VAL A 808 9.95 -6.30 20.57
C VAL A 808 11.28 -5.65 20.18
N MET A 809 11.32 -4.87 19.08
CA MET A 809 12.52 -4.11 18.69
C MET A 809 12.94 -3.10 19.75
N ILE A 810 11.97 -2.45 20.40
CA ILE A 810 12.22 -1.58 21.55
C ILE A 810 12.88 -2.37 22.68
N SER A 811 12.32 -3.55 23.00
CA SER A 811 12.78 -4.42 24.08
C SER A 811 14.19 -4.98 23.83
N LEU A 812 14.51 -5.36 22.59
CA LEU A 812 15.84 -5.82 22.20
C LEU A 812 16.86 -4.68 22.17
N GLY A 813 16.46 -3.48 21.72
CA GLY A 813 17.29 -2.28 21.82
C GLY A 813 17.66 -1.95 23.27
N ILE A 814 16.71 -2.10 24.20
CA ILE A 814 16.94 -1.99 25.65
C ILE A 814 17.97 -3.04 26.10
N ALA A 815 17.82 -4.30 25.72
CA ALA A 815 18.72 -5.39 26.11
C ALA A 815 20.16 -5.22 25.57
N PHE A 816 20.31 -4.78 24.32
CA PHE A 816 21.62 -4.55 23.69
C PHE A 816 22.39 -3.37 24.30
N ILE A 817 21.69 -2.29 24.64
CA ILE A 817 22.30 -1.12 25.28
C ILE A 817 22.68 -1.43 26.74
N THR A 818 21.85 -2.21 27.44
CA THR A 818 22.14 -2.63 28.83
C THR A 818 23.29 -3.65 28.90
N SER A 819 23.48 -4.51 27.89
CA SER A 819 24.62 -5.44 27.83
C SER A 819 25.95 -4.74 27.49
N THR A 820 25.95 -3.79 26.56
CA THR A 820 27.14 -3.00 26.17
C THR A 820 27.59 -2.04 27.28
N THR A 821 26.66 -1.46 28.03
CA THR A 821 26.98 -0.60 29.20
C THR A 821 27.50 -1.40 30.39
N ARG A 822 27.08 -2.66 30.59
CA ARG A 822 27.65 -3.56 31.61
C ARG A 822 29.11 -3.94 31.35
N HIS A 823 29.50 -4.13 30.09
CA HIS A 823 30.92 -4.37 29.75
C HIS A 823 31.83 -3.16 30.01
N SER A 824 31.31 -1.93 29.84
CA SER A 824 32.02 -0.71 30.22
C SER A 824 32.13 -0.53 31.75
N GLY A 825 31.14 -1.00 32.52
CA GLY A 825 31.15 -0.96 33.99
C GLY A 825 32.22 -1.84 34.63
N TYR A 826 32.61 -2.95 33.99
CA TYR A 826 33.72 -3.80 34.46
C TYR A 826 35.09 -3.14 34.25
N VAL A 827 35.27 -2.37 33.18
CA VAL A 827 36.51 -1.59 32.95
C VAL A 827 36.61 -0.40 33.93
N ARG A 828 35.47 0.16 34.35
CA ARG A 828 35.39 1.28 35.30
C ARG A 828 35.60 0.89 36.77
N LYS A 829 35.64 -0.40 37.09
CA LYS A 829 36.00 -0.93 38.42
C LYS A 829 37.46 -1.41 38.49
N GLY A 830 38.20 -1.34 37.38
CA GLY A 830 39.62 -1.69 37.29
C GLY A 830 40.55 -0.52 36.91
N LEU A 831 40.01 0.69 36.81
CA LEU A 831 40.70 1.99 36.74
C LEU A 831 40.22 2.82 37.93
#